data_AF-A0A521GTA4-F1
#
_entry.id   AF-A0A521GTA4-F1
#
_cell.length_a   1.000
_cell.length_b   1.000
_cell.length_c   1.000
_cell.angle_alpha   90.00
_cell.angle_beta   90.00
_cell.angle_gamma   90.00
#
_symmetry.space_group_name_H-M   'P 1'
#
loop_
_entity.id
_entity.type
_entity.pdbx_description
1 polymer ?
#
loop_
_entity_poly.entity_id
_entity_poly.type
_entity_poly.pdbx_seq_one_letter_code
_entity_poly.pdbx_strand_id
1 'polypeptide(L)'
;MLHAFLLCCPFLPAQGPAAAPGTSFLATAAYEERALRGWTLRLHPELLAQPEAAASVLAELDHQLYQVARAVPAAALPRLQRVPIWAEWNDAGVACMCYHVSAEWLAEHGFNPEKAGAIEIGNAANFLAWSREQPWMVLHELAHSWYWQVLQGTDAEVERAYAGALARGSYASVLHANGTSGRHYALTNAGEYFAELSEAWFGVNDFHPFLRAELLQFDPAGAAAIESAWQRAAPTIPAPAPASTPPPAPAQETRSLSPAYRGGVQTFSVHDRALYAAFAERVNQRGTFTRTWAKYLERPGREQLQSVQDRVQRGAQVILQLTGAPEGKRAKDHAVMPADAKQWADQAARVIQDYRDAGIPLYAVSVGNEADLKDHWAGTPEQFYAFYCAAVPALQQRFPDLRIGGPSVARIGGSSFEWWQGLFEACKRGSVHPQYLGLHQYQGFASDLRRFQVATRLRQLYEKTTGRSADFPVILDEWDYAVAVRGAIPALDREEDAANFVVTALSAQAGGFDGHVHFMLQDGSWDSKIDYSGLSCGVFTVSGGPKATFAAMRLLESVVAYGEGEAVTAPDLPWSCAAYVARAADGSRRILVANSPRNDETSPERLLFYEYGLDLSDYKGQTRQIREFFRDRTPFDRTGLPEPERGAWEKAKVLAAEYARLAKQPATVRLQFPAEPGASVSDAVIIDHTRGNPAYGYGDPESSFRMAFDAYQADPSATKLAQMLDHPQAQAEPFDASGSIQLGGKVIEVTIPPHTVIAFSVRP
;
A
#
# COMPACT_ATOMS: atom_id res chain seq x y z
N MET A 1 -44.36 20.66 -35.24
CA MET A 1 -43.09 21.40 -35.10
C MET A 1 -42.82 21.61 -33.63
N LEU A 2 -42.05 20.72 -33.00
CA LEU A 2 -40.84 21.02 -32.21
C LEU A 2 -40.34 19.64 -31.75
N HIS A 3 -39.30 19.14 -32.41
CA HIS A 3 -38.54 17.97 -31.96
C HIS A 3 -37.56 18.48 -30.90
N ALA A 4 -37.71 18.04 -29.65
CA ALA A 4 -36.75 18.32 -28.60
C ALA A 4 -35.71 17.20 -28.59
N PHE A 5 -34.56 17.49 -29.20
CA PHE A 5 -33.39 16.61 -29.27
C PHE A 5 -32.54 16.81 -28.01
N LEU A 6 -32.15 15.71 -27.37
CA LEU A 6 -30.98 15.64 -26.49
C LEU A 6 -29.74 15.88 -27.37
N LEU A 7 -29.13 17.06 -27.23
CA LEU A 7 -27.85 17.38 -27.84
C LEU A 7 -26.74 16.99 -26.87
N CYS A 8 -26.29 15.74 -26.92
CA CYS A 8 -24.91 15.42 -26.60
C CYS A 8 -24.05 15.86 -27.80
N CYS A 9 -23.12 16.81 -27.58
CA CYS A 9 -22.24 17.35 -28.62
C CYS A 9 -21.54 16.23 -29.42
N PRO A 10 -21.83 16.05 -30.73
CA PRO A 10 -20.96 15.28 -31.60
C PRO A 10 -19.81 16.19 -32.06
N PHE A 11 -18.56 15.70 -31.95
CA PHE A 11 -17.41 16.33 -32.61
C PHE A 11 -17.64 16.36 -34.13
N LEU A 12 -17.93 17.55 -34.68
CA LEU A 12 -17.79 17.86 -36.11
C LEU A 12 -17.10 19.24 -36.27
N PRO A 13 -16.16 19.40 -37.22
CA PRO A 13 -15.37 20.61 -37.33
C PRO A 13 -16.11 21.67 -38.17
N ALA A 14 -16.31 22.87 -37.64
CA ALA A 14 -16.72 24.03 -38.44
C ALA A 14 -16.21 25.37 -37.87
N GLN A 15 -15.22 25.91 -38.58
CA GLN A 15 -14.92 27.32 -38.87
C GLN A 15 -14.94 28.35 -37.71
N GLY A 16 -13.75 28.85 -37.34
CA GLY A 16 -13.62 30.10 -36.55
C GLY A 16 -13.71 31.37 -37.41
N PRO A 17 -13.50 32.58 -36.86
CA PRO A 17 -13.44 32.94 -35.44
C PRO A 17 -14.43 34.08 -35.06
N ALA A 18 -14.75 34.20 -33.77
CA ALA A 18 -15.04 35.47 -33.11
C ALA A 18 -14.65 35.37 -31.63
N ALA A 19 -13.82 36.29 -31.15
CA ALA A 19 -13.44 36.39 -29.75
C ALA A 19 -14.31 37.40 -28.98
N ALA A 20 -14.47 37.15 -27.68
CA ALA A 20 -15.02 37.97 -26.57
C ALA A 20 -16.56 37.88 -26.33
N PRO A 21 -17.07 37.97 -25.07
CA PRO A 21 -16.48 38.54 -23.85
C PRO A 21 -16.43 37.58 -22.63
N GLY A 22 -15.73 37.96 -21.56
CA GLY A 22 -15.61 37.16 -20.34
C GLY A 22 -16.98 36.82 -19.73
N THR A 23 -17.34 35.54 -19.72
CA THR A 23 -18.57 35.04 -19.11
C THR A 23 -18.29 34.66 -17.66
N SER A 24 -18.78 35.50 -16.75
CA SER A 24 -18.82 35.18 -15.32
C SER A 24 -19.93 34.16 -15.09
N PHE A 25 -19.63 32.87 -15.17
CA PHE A 25 -20.51 31.82 -14.63
C PHE A 25 -20.69 32.02 -13.12
N LEU A 26 -21.80 31.55 -12.55
CA LEU A 26 -22.03 31.65 -11.11
C LEU A 26 -21.04 30.74 -10.35
N ALA A 27 -20.33 31.30 -9.37
CA ALA A 27 -19.41 30.57 -8.52
C ALA A 27 -20.14 29.51 -7.67
N THR A 28 -19.52 28.35 -7.45
CA THR A 28 -20.13 27.22 -6.71
C THR A 28 -20.60 27.60 -5.31
N ALA A 29 -19.88 28.49 -4.63
CA ALA A 29 -20.24 28.98 -3.29
C ALA A 29 -21.57 29.75 -3.23
N ALA A 30 -22.13 30.17 -4.38
CA ALA A 30 -23.42 30.84 -4.46
C ALA A 30 -24.60 29.86 -4.63
N TYR A 31 -24.34 28.57 -4.86
CA TYR A 31 -25.38 27.54 -4.91
C TYR A 31 -25.76 27.09 -3.50
N GLU A 32 -27.03 26.80 -3.28
CA GLU A 32 -27.45 26.15 -2.04
C GLU A 32 -27.15 24.66 -2.11
N GLU A 33 -26.40 24.14 -1.13
CA GLU A 33 -26.13 22.72 -1.03
C GLU A 33 -27.21 22.00 -0.22
N ARG A 34 -27.76 20.90 -0.77
CA ARG A 34 -28.67 20.01 -0.05
C ARG A 34 -28.27 18.55 -0.24
N ALA A 35 -28.54 17.72 0.76
CA ALA A 35 -28.43 16.28 0.62
C ALA A 35 -29.80 15.67 0.25
N LEU A 36 -29.86 14.84 -0.78
CA LEU A 36 -31.06 14.11 -1.18
C LEU A 36 -30.71 12.65 -1.47
N ARG A 37 -31.27 11.71 -0.70
CA ARG A 37 -31.06 10.26 -0.86
C ARG A 37 -29.59 9.80 -0.93
N GLY A 38 -28.67 10.56 -0.34
CA GLY A 38 -27.23 10.29 -0.34
C GLY A 38 -26.45 11.01 -1.45
N TRP A 39 -27.12 11.72 -2.35
CA TRP A 39 -26.50 12.63 -3.33
C TRP A 39 -26.37 14.05 -2.78
N THR A 40 -25.31 14.74 -3.19
CA THR A 40 -25.14 16.17 -3.00
C THR A 40 -25.81 16.93 -4.15
N LEU A 41 -26.77 17.78 -3.82
CA LEU A 41 -27.43 18.70 -4.74
C LEU A 41 -26.86 20.10 -4.59
N ARG A 42 -26.66 20.79 -5.72
CA ARG A 42 -26.30 22.22 -5.77
C ARG A 42 -27.39 22.97 -6.52
N LEU A 43 -28.17 23.76 -5.79
CA LEU A 43 -29.36 24.43 -6.32
C LEU A 43 -29.04 25.88 -6.67
N HIS A 44 -29.28 26.26 -7.93
CA HIS A 44 -29.04 27.62 -8.40
C HIS A 44 -30.00 28.62 -7.71
N PRO A 45 -29.55 29.82 -7.32
CA PRO A 45 -30.40 30.84 -6.70
C PRO A 45 -31.64 31.21 -7.52
N GLU A 46 -31.54 31.23 -8.85
CA GLU A 46 -32.70 31.49 -9.72
C GLU A 46 -33.75 30.38 -9.65
N LEU A 47 -33.34 29.12 -9.50
CA LEU A 47 -34.28 28.01 -9.29
C LEU A 47 -34.98 28.18 -7.94
N LEU A 48 -34.22 28.51 -6.90
CA LEU A 48 -34.75 28.73 -5.55
C LEU A 48 -35.69 29.94 -5.46
N ALA A 49 -35.52 30.93 -6.32
CA ALA A 49 -36.45 32.05 -6.48
C ALA A 49 -37.81 31.64 -7.08
N GLN A 50 -37.92 30.40 -7.60
CA GLN A 50 -39.14 29.79 -8.13
C GLN A 50 -39.60 28.62 -7.24
N PRO A 51 -40.19 28.89 -6.07
CA PRO A 51 -40.39 27.89 -5.02
C PRO A 51 -41.24 26.69 -5.46
N GLU A 52 -42.27 26.90 -6.29
CA GLU A 52 -43.11 25.82 -6.81
C GLU A 52 -42.37 24.91 -7.80
N ALA A 53 -41.54 25.52 -8.66
CA ALA A 53 -40.74 24.77 -9.61
C ALA A 53 -39.59 24.03 -8.93
N ALA A 54 -38.91 24.67 -7.98
CA ALA A 54 -37.88 24.02 -7.16
C ALA A 54 -38.43 22.82 -6.38
N ALA A 55 -39.62 22.96 -5.78
CA ALA A 55 -40.29 21.85 -5.09
C ALA A 55 -40.62 20.71 -6.05
N SER A 56 -41.11 21.02 -7.26
CA SER A 56 -41.42 20.02 -8.28
C SER A 56 -40.17 19.30 -8.79
N VAL A 57 -39.08 20.04 -9.07
CA VAL A 57 -37.78 19.47 -9.50
C VAL A 57 -37.23 18.55 -8.41
N LEU A 58 -37.25 18.98 -7.15
CA LEU A 58 -36.77 18.16 -6.04
C LEU A 58 -37.64 16.91 -5.82
N ALA A 59 -38.96 17.00 -6.01
CA ALA A 59 -39.84 15.85 -5.90
C ALA A 59 -39.61 14.82 -7.02
N GLU A 60 -39.46 15.29 -8.26
CA GLU A 60 -39.16 14.40 -9.40
C GLU A 60 -37.77 13.77 -9.27
N LEU A 61 -36.77 14.56 -8.86
CA LEU A 61 -35.42 14.07 -8.61
C LEU A 61 -35.40 13.05 -7.46
N ASP A 62 -36.13 13.31 -6.36
CA ASP A 62 -36.28 12.37 -5.24
C ASP A 62 -36.90 11.04 -5.70
N HIS A 63 -37.92 11.11 -6.55
CA HIS A 63 -38.58 9.94 -7.14
C HIS A 63 -37.61 9.12 -8.01
N GLN A 64 -36.89 9.74 -8.94
CA GLN A 64 -35.96 9.01 -9.81
C GLN A 64 -34.74 8.48 -9.04
N LEU A 65 -34.18 9.24 -8.10
CA LEU A 65 -33.08 8.76 -7.26
C LEU A 65 -33.50 7.58 -6.36
N TYR A 66 -34.75 7.56 -5.90
CA TYR A 66 -35.31 6.39 -5.20
C TYR A 66 -35.36 5.15 -6.10
N GLN A 67 -35.80 5.32 -7.35
CA GLN A 67 -35.86 4.24 -8.32
C GLN A 67 -34.45 3.71 -8.65
N VAL A 68 -33.50 4.60 -8.93
CA VAL A 68 -32.09 4.28 -9.16
C VAL A 68 -31.53 3.47 -8.00
N ALA A 69 -31.69 3.95 -6.76
CA ALA A 69 -31.17 3.29 -5.56
C ALA A 69 -31.71 1.86 -5.36
N ARG A 70 -32.87 1.54 -5.94
CA ARG A 70 -33.49 0.20 -5.86
C ARG A 70 -33.14 -0.70 -7.04
N ALA A 71 -32.79 -0.13 -8.19
CA ALA A 71 -32.64 -0.87 -9.44
C ALA A 71 -31.20 -1.23 -9.75
N VAL A 72 -30.26 -0.30 -9.55
CA VAL A 72 -28.84 -0.55 -9.86
C VAL A 72 -28.23 -1.54 -8.86
N PRO A 73 -27.15 -2.25 -9.22
CA PRO A 73 -26.47 -3.13 -8.29
C PRO A 73 -26.05 -2.36 -7.04
N ALA A 74 -26.27 -2.95 -5.86
CA ALA A 74 -25.97 -2.30 -4.59
C ALA A 74 -24.51 -1.81 -4.48
N ALA A 75 -23.59 -2.47 -5.18
CA ALA A 75 -22.17 -2.09 -5.24
C ALA A 75 -21.90 -0.81 -6.06
N ALA A 76 -22.76 -0.45 -7.01
CA ALA A 76 -22.62 0.74 -7.83
C ALA A 76 -23.15 2.00 -7.12
N LEU A 77 -24.19 1.85 -6.29
CA LEU A 77 -24.91 2.95 -5.65
C LEU A 77 -24.02 3.94 -4.86
N PRO A 78 -23.06 3.51 -4.00
CA PRO A 78 -22.23 4.46 -3.25
C PRO A 78 -21.34 5.35 -4.11
N ARG A 79 -20.97 4.91 -5.33
CA ARG A 79 -20.24 5.75 -6.27
C ARG A 79 -21.17 6.71 -7.00
N LEU A 80 -22.32 6.22 -7.47
CA LEU A 80 -23.31 7.07 -8.10
C LEU A 80 -23.72 8.23 -7.18
N GLN A 81 -23.84 7.97 -5.87
CA GLN A 81 -24.09 8.98 -4.83
C GLN A 81 -22.99 10.05 -4.68
N ARG A 82 -21.77 9.81 -5.18
CA ARG A 82 -20.68 10.80 -5.19
C ARG A 82 -20.75 11.76 -6.37
N VAL A 83 -21.57 11.46 -7.39
CA VAL A 83 -21.77 12.36 -8.54
C VAL A 83 -22.66 13.52 -8.09
N PRO A 84 -22.15 14.75 -8.02
CA PRO A 84 -22.97 15.89 -7.63
C PRO A 84 -24.05 16.15 -8.70
N ILE A 85 -25.20 16.65 -8.27
CA ILE A 85 -26.28 17.05 -9.19
C ILE A 85 -26.53 18.55 -9.03
N TRP A 86 -26.30 19.29 -10.12
CA TRP A 86 -26.53 20.73 -10.20
C TRP A 86 -27.90 20.97 -10.80
N ALA A 87 -28.71 21.82 -10.17
CA ALA A 87 -30.04 22.14 -10.66
C ALA A 87 -30.14 23.62 -10.99
N GLU A 88 -30.20 23.91 -12.28
CA GLU A 88 -30.36 25.24 -12.85
C GLU A 88 -31.84 25.58 -13.07
N TRP A 89 -32.13 26.87 -13.20
CA TRP A 89 -33.44 27.31 -13.67
C TRP A 89 -33.56 27.12 -15.19
N ASN A 90 -32.63 27.72 -15.94
CA ASN A 90 -32.57 27.70 -17.40
C ASN A 90 -31.17 28.10 -17.92
N ASP A 91 -30.22 27.17 -17.92
CA ASP A 91 -28.93 27.31 -18.60
C ASP A 91 -29.12 27.12 -20.11
N ALA A 92 -28.79 28.17 -20.87
CA ALA A 92 -28.98 28.18 -22.33
C ALA A 92 -28.10 27.16 -23.07
N GLY A 93 -27.05 26.65 -22.43
CA GLY A 93 -26.12 25.70 -23.00
C GLY A 93 -26.48 24.23 -22.78
N VAL A 94 -27.46 23.93 -21.91
CA VAL A 94 -27.91 22.55 -21.62
C VAL A 94 -29.42 22.45 -21.75
N ALA A 95 -29.88 21.73 -22.79
CA ALA A 95 -31.29 21.68 -23.15
C ALA A 95 -32.18 21.02 -22.08
N CYS A 96 -31.69 20.01 -21.36
CA CYS A 96 -32.44 19.38 -20.25
C CYS A 96 -31.50 18.87 -19.17
N MET A 97 -30.78 17.77 -19.44
CA MET A 97 -29.76 17.22 -18.54
C MET A 97 -28.48 16.90 -19.31
N CYS A 98 -27.34 16.86 -18.60
CA CYS A 98 -26.06 16.43 -19.16
C CYS A 98 -25.09 16.00 -18.03
N TYR A 99 -24.31 14.94 -18.28
CA TYR A 99 -23.11 14.62 -17.51
C TYR A 99 -21.87 15.27 -18.12
N HIS A 100 -21.15 16.06 -17.30
CA HIS A 100 -19.99 16.81 -17.77
C HIS A 100 -18.68 16.08 -17.53
N VAL A 101 -17.85 15.94 -18.57
CA VAL A 101 -16.60 15.15 -18.50
C VAL A 101 -15.36 16.03 -18.27
N SER A 102 -15.24 17.19 -18.94
CA SER A 102 -14.01 17.98 -19.00
C SER A 102 -14.21 19.37 -18.40
N ALA A 103 -13.40 19.70 -17.38
CA ALA A 103 -13.36 21.03 -16.78
C ALA A 103 -12.84 22.08 -17.77
N GLU A 104 -11.92 21.68 -18.65
CA GLU A 104 -11.34 22.52 -19.69
C GLU A 104 -12.42 22.95 -20.71
N TRP A 105 -13.21 22.00 -21.22
CA TRP A 105 -14.28 22.30 -22.18
C TRP A 105 -15.33 23.23 -21.58
N LEU A 106 -15.73 23.01 -20.32
CA LEU A 106 -16.68 23.86 -19.61
C LEU A 106 -16.18 25.31 -19.50
N ALA A 107 -14.91 25.49 -19.13
CA ALA A 107 -14.30 26.82 -19.04
C ALA A 107 -14.29 27.54 -20.39
N GLU A 108 -13.94 26.82 -21.48
CA GLU A 108 -13.87 27.37 -22.84
C GLU A 108 -15.24 27.78 -23.40
N HIS A 109 -16.32 27.15 -22.93
CA HIS A 109 -17.69 27.39 -23.39
C HIS A 109 -18.53 28.21 -22.41
N GLY A 110 -17.90 28.77 -21.37
CA GLY A 110 -18.54 29.72 -20.44
C GLY A 110 -19.36 29.09 -19.32
N PHE A 111 -19.19 27.80 -19.04
CA PHE A 111 -19.78 27.10 -17.90
C PHE A 111 -18.83 27.09 -16.69
N ASN A 112 -19.38 26.78 -15.50
CA ASN A 112 -18.58 26.60 -14.30
C ASN A 112 -17.73 25.30 -14.40
N PRO A 113 -16.38 25.37 -14.37
CA PRO A 113 -15.51 24.19 -14.51
C PRO A 113 -15.68 23.16 -13.40
N GLU A 114 -16.17 23.56 -12.21
CA GLU A 114 -16.44 22.65 -11.09
C GLU A 114 -17.66 21.73 -11.33
N LYS A 115 -18.40 21.92 -12.43
CA LYS A 115 -19.41 20.97 -12.91
C LYS A 115 -18.78 19.71 -13.53
N ALA A 116 -17.48 19.68 -13.82
CA ALA A 116 -16.83 18.47 -14.34
C ALA A 116 -16.94 17.29 -13.36
N GLY A 117 -17.36 16.13 -13.87
CA GLY A 117 -17.68 14.95 -13.07
C GLY A 117 -19.06 14.99 -12.39
N ALA A 118 -19.90 15.98 -12.71
CA ALA A 118 -21.24 16.15 -12.16
C ALA A 118 -22.33 16.05 -13.24
N ILE A 119 -23.56 15.86 -12.79
CA ILE A 119 -24.77 15.95 -13.61
C ILE A 119 -25.34 17.35 -13.46
N GLU A 120 -25.77 17.94 -14.57
CA GLU A 120 -26.48 19.20 -14.60
C GLU A 120 -27.90 18.99 -15.10
N ILE A 121 -28.89 19.45 -14.34
CA ILE A 121 -30.24 19.76 -14.82
C ILE A 121 -30.19 21.21 -15.31
N GLY A 122 -29.98 21.37 -16.61
CA GLY A 122 -29.83 22.69 -17.25
C GLY A 122 -31.15 23.44 -17.40
N ASN A 123 -32.28 22.73 -17.52
CA ASN A 123 -33.59 23.37 -17.65
C ASN A 123 -34.65 22.66 -16.80
N ALA A 124 -35.10 23.35 -15.75
CA ALA A 124 -36.05 22.82 -14.79
C ALA A 124 -37.40 22.44 -15.42
N ALA A 125 -37.89 23.23 -16.38
CA ALA A 125 -39.16 22.97 -17.04
C ALA A 125 -39.10 21.75 -17.97
N ASN A 126 -38.00 21.60 -18.71
CA ASN A 126 -37.77 20.46 -19.59
C ASN A 126 -37.59 19.17 -18.78
N PHE A 127 -36.84 19.19 -17.68
CA PHE A 127 -36.69 18.03 -16.80
C PHE A 127 -38.05 17.49 -16.32
N LEU A 128 -38.94 18.39 -15.85
CA LEU A 128 -40.29 18.02 -15.40
C LEU A 128 -41.22 17.56 -16.53
N ALA A 129 -41.04 18.09 -17.74
CA ALA A 129 -41.86 17.73 -18.89
C ALA A 129 -41.41 16.39 -19.49
N TRP A 130 -40.11 16.23 -19.73
CA TRP A 130 -39.53 15.11 -20.48
C TRP A 130 -39.47 13.84 -19.63
N SER A 131 -39.32 13.94 -18.31
CA SER A 131 -39.36 12.79 -17.38
C SER A 131 -40.63 11.91 -17.49
N ARG A 132 -41.70 12.45 -18.07
CA ARG A 132 -42.94 11.68 -18.34
C ARG A 132 -42.79 10.68 -19.47
N GLU A 133 -41.99 11.02 -20.49
CA GLU A 133 -41.68 10.14 -21.63
C GLU A 133 -40.35 9.39 -21.40
N GLN A 134 -39.43 9.98 -20.63
CA GLN A 134 -38.10 9.46 -20.26
C GLN A 134 -37.99 9.23 -18.74
N PRO A 135 -38.65 8.19 -18.19
CA PRO A 135 -38.76 8.00 -16.75
C PRO A 135 -37.46 7.62 -16.04
N TRP A 136 -36.40 7.29 -16.78
CA TRP A 136 -35.08 6.91 -16.25
C TRP A 136 -33.96 7.87 -16.66
N MET A 137 -34.29 9.12 -16.99
CA MET A 137 -33.33 10.15 -17.41
C MET A 137 -32.22 10.42 -16.38
N VAL A 138 -32.50 10.38 -15.08
CA VAL A 138 -31.44 10.50 -14.06
C VAL A 138 -30.51 9.29 -14.08
N LEU A 139 -31.03 8.08 -14.37
CA LEU A 139 -30.19 6.89 -14.55
C LEU A 139 -29.34 7.00 -15.82
N HIS A 140 -29.86 7.59 -16.89
CA HIS A 140 -29.11 7.84 -18.14
C HIS A 140 -27.81 8.61 -17.86
N GLU A 141 -27.94 9.75 -17.20
CA GLU A 141 -26.79 10.61 -16.88
C GLU A 141 -25.85 9.95 -15.85
N LEU A 142 -26.40 9.20 -14.90
CA LEU A 142 -25.60 8.37 -13.99
C LEU A 142 -24.88 7.23 -14.72
N ALA A 143 -25.46 6.68 -15.79
CA ALA A 143 -24.82 5.67 -16.63
C ALA A 143 -23.67 6.26 -17.44
N HIS A 144 -23.79 7.50 -17.93
CA HIS A 144 -22.65 8.23 -18.48
C HIS A 144 -21.53 8.42 -17.46
N SER A 145 -21.86 8.78 -16.22
CA SER A 145 -20.86 8.88 -15.14
C SER A 145 -20.14 7.54 -14.90
N TRP A 146 -20.88 6.43 -14.92
CA TRP A 146 -20.32 5.10 -14.75
C TRP A 146 -19.44 4.70 -15.93
N TYR A 147 -19.90 4.93 -17.17
CA TYR A 147 -19.14 4.64 -18.37
C TYR A 147 -17.80 5.40 -18.37
N TRP A 148 -17.80 6.70 -18.13
CA TRP A 148 -16.57 7.50 -18.12
C TRP A 148 -15.64 7.20 -16.94
N GLN A 149 -16.19 7.04 -15.73
CA GLN A 149 -15.37 6.89 -14.53
C GLN A 149 -14.94 5.44 -14.23
N VAL A 150 -15.55 4.45 -14.87
CA VAL A 150 -15.36 3.02 -14.57
C VAL A 150 -14.98 2.19 -15.79
N LEU A 151 -15.62 2.44 -16.94
CA LEU A 151 -15.53 1.55 -18.10
C LEU A 151 -14.58 2.06 -19.19
N GLN A 152 -14.47 3.38 -19.36
CA GLN A 152 -13.75 3.97 -20.47
C GLN A 152 -12.28 3.53 -20.50
N GLY A 153 -11.83 3.06 -21.67
CA GLY A 153 -10.46 2.60 -21.90
C GLY A 153 -10.15 1.23 -21.28
N THR A 154 -11.10 0.59 -20.59
CA THR A 154 -10.90 -0.70 -19.90
C THR A 154 -11.95 -1.76 -20.25
N ASP A 155 -13.10 -1.37 -20.82
CA ASP A 155 -14.19 -2.28 -21.18
C ASP A 155 -14.29 -2.56 -22.69
N ALA A 156 -13.52 -3.56 -23.13
CA ALA A 156 -13.60 -4.07 -24.50
C ALA A 156 -14.93 -4.80 -24.83
N GLU A 157 -15.81 -5.05 -23.86
CA GLU A 157 -17.07 -5.76 -24.08
C GLU A 157 -18.18 -4.82 -24.55
N VAL A 158 -18.32 -3.66 -23.90
CA VAL A 158 -19.27 -2.61 -24.31
C VAL A 158 -18.91 -2.09 -25.71
N GLU A 159 -17.62 -1.81 -25.95
CA GLU A 159 -17.14 -1.35 -27.27
C GLU A 159 -17.41 -2.39 -28.37
N ARG A 160 -17.19 -3.68 -28.08
CA ARG A 160 -17.43 -4.76 -29.02
C ARG A 160 -18.92 -5.00 -29.27
N ALA A 161 -19.76 -4.89 -28.24
CA ALA A 161 -21.21 -4.99 -28.38
C ALA A 161 -21.76 -3.83 -29.23
N TYR A 162 -21.30 -2.61 -28.96
CA TYR A 162 -21.62 -1.41 -29.75
C TYR A 162 -21.21 -1.56 -31.23
N ALA A 163 -19.97 -1.97 -31.50
CA ALA A 163 -19.50 -2.21 -32.87
C ALA A 163 -20.35 -3.28 -33.60
N GLY A 164 -20.76 -4.34 -32.88
CA GLY A 164 -21.66 -5.36 -33.40
C GLY A 164 -23.07 -4.82 -33.69
N ALA A 165 -23.62 -3.96 -32.83
CA ALA A 165 -24.90 -3.31 -33.02
C ALA A 165 -24.90 -2.39 -34.25
N LEU A 166 -23.83 -1.61 -34.44
CA LEU A 166 -23.62 -0.80 -35.65
C LEU A 166 -23.61 -1.65 -36.92
N ALA A 167 -22.87 -2.76 -36.92
CA ALA A 167 -22.74 -3.63 -38.08
C ALA A 167 -24.07 -4.31 -38.47
N ARG A 168 -24.92 -4.64 -37.48
CA ARG A 168 -26.24 -5.23 -37.73
C ARG A 168 -27.28 -4.21 -38.18
N GLY A 169 -27.08 -2.93 -37.89
CA GLY A 169 -28.01 -1.85 -38.22
C GLY A 169 -29.36 -1.94 -37.49
N SER A 170 -29.48 -2.79 -36.46
CA SER A 170 -30.76 -3.08 -35.78
C SER A 170 -31.37 -1.84 -35.14
N TYR A 171 -30.55 -0.89 -34.69
CA TYR A 171 -30.98 0.36 -34.05
C TYR A 171 -31.26 1.52 -35.03
N ALA A 172 -31.13 1.31 -36.35
CA ALA A 172 -31.24 2.39 -37.34
C ALA A 172 -32.65 2.96 -37.48
N SER A 173 -33.67 2.14 -37.20
CA SER A 173 -35.08 2.55 -37.15
C SER A 173 -35.82 1.66 -36.16
N VAL A 174 -36.13 2.21 -34.99
CA VAL A 174 -36.83 1.52 -33.89
C VAL A 174 -38.02 2.36 -33.44
N LEU A 175 -38.99 1.73 -32.78
CA LEU A 175 -40.14 2.44 -32.21
C LEU A 175 -39.67 3.35 -31.07
N HIS A 176 -40.24 4.55 -30.99
CA HIS A 176 -40.11 5.50 -29.90
C HIS A 176 -41.42 5.54 -29.09
N ALA A 177 -41.36 5.93 -27.82
CA ALA A 177 -42.48 5.89 -26.87
C ALA A 177 -43.70 6.71 -27.34
N ASN A 178 -43.49 7.72 -28.19
CA ASN A 178 -44.56 8.51 -28.82
C ASN A 178 -45.26 7.80 -30.01
N GLY A 179 -44.89 6.55 -30.32
CA GLY A 179 -45.49 5.73 -31.38
C GLY A 179 -44.89 5.94 -32.77
N THR A 180 -43.84 6.76 -32.93
CA THR A 180 -43.13 6.94 -34.20
C THR A 180 -41.90 6.06 -34.29
N SER A 181 -41.39 5.78 -35.50
CA SER A 181 -40.11 5.09 -35.67
C SER A 181 -39.00 6.07 -36.03
N GLY A 182 -37.83 5.91 -35.40
CA GLY A 182 -36.69 6.79 -35.56
C GLY A 182 -35.36 6.08 -35.29
N ARG A 183 -34.26 6.78 -35.58
CA ARG A 183 -32.91 6.29 -35.26
C ARG A 183 -32.71 6.32 -33.74
N HIS A 184 -32.27 5.23 -33.15
CA HIS A 184 -31.97 5.17 -31.72
C HIS A 184 -30.68 5.96 -31.40
N TYR A 185 -30.67 6.68 -30.29
CA TYR A 185 -29.48 7.39 -29.79
C TYR A 185 -28.31 6.47 -29.43
N ALA A 186 -28.57 5.19 -29.15
CA ALA A 186 -27.56 4.17 -28.94
C ALA A 186 -26.57 4.01 -30.12
N LEU A 187 -26.86 4.60 -31.30
CA LEU A 187 -25.97 4.64 -32.46
C LEU A 187 -25.03 5.86 -32.53
N THR A 188 -25.00 6.71 -31.50
CA THR A 188 -24.19 7.93 -31.48
C THR A 188 -22.74 7.62 -31.10
N ASN A 189 -22.52 6.94 -29.96
CA ASN A 189 -21.22 6.44 -29.51
C ASN A 189 -21.43 5.32 -28.47
N ALA A 190 -20.34 4.68 -28.02
CA ALA A 190 -20.42 3.58 -27.06
C ALA A 190 -20.92 3.98 -25.66
N GLY A 191 -20.74 5.24 -25.26
CA GLY A 191 -21.28 5.77 -24.00
C GLY A 191 -22.79 5.97 -24.05
N GLU A 192 -23.31 6.48 -25.16
CA GLU A 192 -24.75 6.58 -25.47
C GLU A 192 -25.38 5.19 -25.57
N TYR A 193 -24.71 4.27 -26.28
CA TYR A 193 -25.11 2.87 -26.32
C TYR A 193 -25.20 2.25 -24.91
N PHE A 194 -24.24 2.54 -24.03
CA PHE A 194 -24.27 2.05 -22.66
C PHE A 194 -25.41 2.67 -21.84
N ALA A 195 -25.62 3.99 -21.91
CA ALA A 195 -26.63 4.70 -21.15
C ALA A 195 -28.05 4.25 -21.54
N GLU A 196 -28.33 4.25 -22.85
CA GLU A 196 -29.61 3.83 -23.43
C GLU A 196 -29.96 2.38 -23.03
N LEU A 197 -29.04 1.43 -23.22
CA LEU A 197 -29.33 0.04 -22.86
C LEU A 197 -29.42 -0.17 -21.33
N SER A 198 -28.81 0.71 -20.52
CA SER A 198 -28.95 0.66 -19.06
C SER A 198 -30.36 1.05 -18.60
N GLU A 199 -31.01 2.00 -19.28
CA GLU A 199 -32.42 2.32 -19.04
C GLU A 199 -33.32 1.12 -19.32
N ALA A 200 -33.13 0.47 -20.48
CA ALA A 200 -33.90 -0.73 -20.82
C ALA A 200 -33.63 -1.89 -19.84
N TRP A 201 -32.41 -2.00 -19.32
CA TRP A 201 -32.00 -3.08 -18.43
C TRP A 201 -32.58 -2.96 -17.02
N PHE A 202 -32.56 -1.76 -16.42
CA PHE A 202 -33.01 -1.53 -15.04
C PHE A 202 -34.44 -0.98 -14.94
N GLY A 203 -34.96 -0.44 -16.04
CA GLY A 203 -36.15 0.40 -16.05
C GLY A 203 -36.91 0.33 -17.37
N VAL A 204 -37.19 1.51 -17.91
CA VAL A 204 -37.93 1.72 -19.16
C VAL A 204 -37.19 2.78 -19.98
N ASN A 205 -36.75 2.41 -21.18
CA ASN A 205 -36.19 3.33 -22.18
C ASN A 205 -37.35 3.97 -23.00
N ASP A 206 -37.13 5.13 -23.62
CA ASP A 206 -38.06 5.79 -24.53
C ASP A 206 -37.95 5.31 -26.00
N PHE A 207 -36.95 4.50 -26.33
CA PHE A 207 -36.78 3.78 -27.60
C PHE A 207 -36.82 2.26 -27.40
N HIS A 208 -37.27 1.52 -28.44
CA HIS A 208 -37.19 0.07 -28.46
C HIS A 208 -35.73 -0.40 -28.64
N PRO A 209 -35.21 -1.31 -27.80
CA PRO A 209 -35.94 -2.09 -26.78
C PRO A 209 -36.26 -1.29 -25.52
N PHE A 210 -37.54 -1.23 -25.14
CA PHE A 210 -38.02 -0.42 -24.03
C PHE A 210 -37.73 -1.08 -22.69
N LEU A 211 -37.76 -2.42 -22.64
CA LEU A 211 -37.65 -3.20 -21.40
C LEU A 211 -36.59 -4.31 -21.51
N ARG A 212 -36.11 -4.80 -20.37
CA ARG A 212 -35.06 -5.81 -20.27
C ARG A 212 -35.34 -7.07 -21.09
N ALA A 213 -36.59 -7.54 -21.10
CA ALA A 213 -36.98 -8.73 -21.85
C ALA A 213 -36.85 -8.55 -23.37
N GLU A 214 -37.12 -7.32 -23.86
CA GLU A 214 -36.95 -6.95 -25.26
C GLU A 214 -35.47 -6.80 -25.58
N LEU A 215 -34.69 -6.16 -24.70
CA LEU A 215 -33.24 -6.03 -24.84
C LEU A 215 -32.55 -7.39 -24.95
N LEU A 216 -32.91 -8.36 -24.11
CA LEU A 216 -32.39 -9.73 -24.15
C LEU A 216 -32.66 -10.46 -25.48
N GLN A 217 -33.74 -10.11 -26.19
CA GLN A 217 -34.09 -10.71 -27.48
C GLN A 217 -33.49 -9.95 -28.65
N PHE A 218 -33.55 -8.61 -28.59
CA PHE A 218 -33.17 -7.71 -29.66
C PHE A 218 -31.66 -7.55 -29.77
N ASP A 219 -30.96 -7.45 -28.64
CA ASP A 219 -29.52 -7.31 -28.56
C ASP A 219 -28.94 -8.10 -27.37
N PRO A 220 -28.93 -9.44 -27.45
CA PRO A 220 -28.41 -10.29 -26.37
C PRO A 220 -26.93 -10.00 -26.04
N ALA A 221 -26.14 -9.55 -27.03
CA ALA A 221 -24.75 -9.16 -26.82
C ALA A 221 -24.65 -7.84 -26.04
N GLY A 222 -25.48 -6.85 -26.37
CA GLY A 222 -25.62 -5.62 -25.59
C GLY A 222 -26.10 -5.89 -24.17
N ALA A 223 -27.13 -6.72 -24.01
CA ALA A 223 -27.67 -7.13 -22.73
C ALA A 223 -26.59 -7.74 -21.81
N ALA A 224 -25.80 -8.67 -22.33
CA ALA A 224 -24.69 -9.28 -21.59
C ALA A 224 -23.58 -8.25 -21.26
N ALA A 225 -23.31 -7.30 -22.16
CA ALA A 225 -22.34 -6.24 -21.91
C ALA A 225 -22.80 -5.29 -20.80
N ILE A 226 -24.07 -4.89 -20.77
CA ILE A 226 -24.64 -4.07 -19.68
C ILE A 226 -24.59 -4.81 -18.35
N GLU A 227 -25.00 -6.09 -18.33
CA GLU A 227 -24.96 -6.91 -17.12
C GLU A 227 -23.55 -7.01 -16.55
N SER A 228 -22.57 -7.30 -17.40
CA SER A 228 -21.15 -7.36 -17.04
C SER A 228 -20.64 -6.00 -16.55
N ALA A 229 -20.90 -4.93 -17.30
CA ALA A 229 -20.38 -3.59 -17.04
C ALA A 229 -20.89 -2.97 -15.74
N TRP A 230 -22.15 -3.21 -15.36
CA TRP A 230 -22.68 -2.77 -14.06
C TRP A 230 -22.26 -3.66 -12.89
N GLN A 231 -21.78 -4.88 -13.16
CA GLN A 231 -21.15 -5.77 -12.18
C GLN A 231 -19.66 -5.48 -11.98
N ARG A 232 -19.03 -4.65 -12.82
CA ARG A 232 -17.62 -4.28 -12.65
C ARG A 232 -17.42 -3.43 -11.40
N ALA A 233 -16.37 -3.73 -10.65
CA ALA A 233 -15.99 -2.89 -9.52
C ALA A 233 -15.50 -1.54 -10.04
N ALA A 234 -16.14 -0.45 -9.60
CA ALA A 234 -15.69 0.88 -9.94
C ALA A 234 -14.31 1.21 -9.33
N PRO A 235 -13.33 1.74 -10.09
CA PRO A 235 -12.07 2.22 -9.55
C PRO A 235 -12.30 3.55 -8.81
N THR A 236 -11.88 3.68 -7.55
CA THR A 236 -12.06 4.88 -6.71
C THR A 236 -11.52 6.18 -7.34
N ILE A 237 -12.36 7.24 -7.43
CA ILE A 237 -11.95 8.64 -7.71
C ILE A 237 -12.28 9.52 -6.48
N PRO A 238 -11.35 10.38 -6.00
CA PRO A 238 -11.60 11.43 -5.00
C PRO A 238 -11.62 12.86 -5.62
N ALA A 239 -12.16 13.87 -4.91
CA ALA A 239 -11.97 15.31 -5.20
C ALA A 239 -11.99 16.15 -3.90
N PRO A 240 -11.35 17.35 -3.81
CA PRO A 240 -9.91 17.57 -3.67
C PRO A 240 -9.50 18.48 -2.49
N ALA A 241 -8.24 18.35 -2.07
CA ALA A 241 -7.41 19.43 -1.53
C ALA A 241 -5.95 19.12 -1.85
N PRO A 242 -5.11 20.13 -2.18
CA PRO A 242 -3.72 19.89 -2.54
C PRO A 242 -3.02 19.21 -1.37
N ALA A 243 -2.37 18.08 -1.63
CA ALA A 243 -1.51 17.42 -0.66
C ALA A 243 -0.51 18.46 -0.17
N SER A 244 -0.59 18.81 1.11
CA SER A 244 0.47 19.57 1.74
C SER A 244 1.74 18.75 1.58
N THR A 245 2.77 19.35 1.00
CA THR A 245 4.10 18.76 0.86
C THR A 245 4.49 18.08 2.19
N PRO A 246 4.99 16.82 2.16
CA PRO A 246 5.54 16.21 3.35
C PRO A 246 6.63 17.14 3.91
N PRO A 247 6.79 17.23 5.25
CA PRO A 247 7.81 18.09 5.84
C PRO A 247 9.18 17.76 5.22
N PRO A 248 10.03 18.77 4.93
CA PRO A 248 11.34 18.55 4.35
C PRO A 248 12.15 17.60 5.24
N ALA A 249 13.04 16.81 4.61
CA ALA A 249 13.91 15.89 5.34
C ALA A 249 14.61 16.63 6.49
N PRO A 250 14.53 16.13 7.74
CA PRO A 250 15.38 16.64 8.81
C PRO A 250 16.84 16.54 8.37
N ALA A 251 17.71 17.41 8.88
CA ALA A 251 19.14 17.17 8.78
C ALA A 251 19.41 15.72 9.22
N GLN A 252 20.31 15.00 8.53
CA GLN A 252 20.66 13.62 8.87
C GLN A 252 21.13 13.56 10.33
N GLU A 253 20.20 13.34 11.27
CA GLU A 253 20.52 13.23 12.67
C GLU A 253 21.36 11.97 12.85
N THR A 254 22.59 12.16 13.30
CA THR A 254 23.54 11.12 13.64
C THR A 254 23.07 10.42 14.92
N ARG A 255 22.09 9.51 14.79
CA ARG A 255 21.67 8.70 15.94
C ARG A 255 22.65 7.54 16.14
N SER A 256 23.31 7.52 17.30
CA SER A 256 23.94 6.30 17.80
C SER A 256 22.86 5.24 18.04
N LEU A 257 23.14 3.99 17.70
CA LEU A 257 22.24 2.91 18.11
C LEU A 257 22.26 2.84 19.63
N SER A 258 21.08 2.82 20.25
CA SER A 258 20.97 2.52 21.68
C SER A 258 21.63 1.16 21.95
N PRO A 259 22.30 0.97 23.11
CA PRO A 259 22.88 -0.31 23.50
C PRO A 259 21.87 -1.48 23.51
N ALA A 260 20.57 -1.20 23.54
CA ALA A 260 19.52 -2.17 23.33
C ALA A 260 19.08 -2.14 21.86
N TYR A 261 19.77 -2.88 21.00
CA TYR A 261 19.21 -3.27 19.70
C TYR A 261 17.90 -4.03 19.95
N ARG A 262 16.80 -3.60 19.31
CA ARG A 262 15.45 -4.17 19.52
C ARG A 262 14.92 -4.84 18.25
N GLY A 263 15.68 -5.82 17.76
CA GLY A 263 15.30 -6.64 16.61
C GLY A 263 14.59 -7.91 17.03
N GLY A 264 13.46 -8.21 16.40
CA GLY A 264 12.61 -9.35 16.67
C GLY A 264 12.54 -10.34 15.51
N VAL A 265 12.00 -11.53 15.75
CA VAL A 265 11.67 -12.51 14.72
C VAL A 265 10.23 -13.01 14.94
N GLN A 266 9.47 -13.06 13.87
CA GLN A 266 8.10 -13.55 13.86
C GLN A 266 8.02 -15.07 13.71
N THR A 267 6.93 -15.67 14.20
CA THR A 267 6.65 -17.09 14.04
C THR A 267 5.17 -17.34 13.75
N PHE A 268 4.85 -18.27 12.85
CA PHE A 268 3.46 -18.53 12.40
C PHE A 268 2.81 -19.82 12.87
N SER A 269 3.52 -20.63 13.63
CA SER A 269 3.00 -21.91 14.08
C SER A 269 3.66 -22.30 15.39
N VAL A 270 3.16 -23.39 15.93
CA VAL A 270 3.68 -24.22 17.02
C VAL A 270 5.05 -24.84 16.67
N HIS A 271 5.87 -24.13 15.89
CA HIS A 271 7.18 -24.58 15.40
C HIS A 271 7.99 -25.16 16.55
N ASP A 272 8.80 -26.17 16.19
CA ASP A 272 9.52 -27.03 17.11
C ASP A 272 10.13 -26.21 18.25
N ARG A 273 9.60 -26.44 19.45
CA ARG A 273 10.04 -25.77 20.67
C ARG A 273 11.55 -25.96 20.88
N ALA A 274 12.11 -27.07 20.41
CA ALA A 274 13.55 -27.32 20.41
C ALA A 274 14.28 -26.39 19.44
N LEU A 275 13.75 -26.14 18.23
CA LEU A 275 14.33 -25.20 17.27
C LEU A 275 14.34 -23.77 17.83
N TYR A 276 13.22 -23.30 18.38
CA TYR A 276 13.21 -21.97 19.00
C TYR A 276 14.16 -21.88 20.21
N ALA A 277 14.20 -22.92 21.06
CA ALA A 277 15.12 -22.95 22.19
C ALA A 277 16.59 -22.89 21.73
N ALA A 278 16.96 -23.68 20.71
CA ALA A 278 18.30 -23.68 20.15
C ALA A 278 18.66 -22.35 19.46
N PHE A 279 17.70 -21.70 18.79
CA PHE A 279 17.85 -20.34 18.27
C PHE A 279 18.09 -19.33 19.41
N ALA A 280 17.26 -19.35 20.45
CA ALA A 280 17.33 -18.40 21.57
C ALA A 280 18.58 -18.55 22.45
N GLU A 281 19.29 -19.68 22.36
CA GLU A 281 20.62 -19.87 22.97
C GLU A 281 21.74 -19.15 22.19
N ARG A 282 21.52 -18.85 20.91
CA ARG A 282 22.54 -18.31 19.99
C ARG A 282 22.26 -16.87 19.57
N VAL A 283 20.99 -16.44 19.65
CA VAL A 283 20.55 -15.08 19.34
C VAL A 283 19.75 -14.58 20.52
N ASN A 284 20.23 -13.50 21.15
CA ASN A 284 19.61 -12.92 22.34
C ASN A 284 18.20 -12.39 22.03
N GLN A 285 17.25 -12.71 22.91
CA GLN A 285 15.85 -12.35 22.76
C GLN A 285 15.41 -11.27 23.76
N ARG A 286 16.32 -10.76 24.59
CA ARG A 286 15.97 -9.82 25.64
C ARG A 286 15.67 -8.44 25.04
N GLY A 287 14.45 -7.94 25.26
CA GLY A 287 14.01 -6.65 24.74
C GLY A 287 13.69 -6.67 23.24
N THR A 288 13.70 -7.83 22.61
CA THR A 288 13.27 -8.00 21.21
C THR A 288 11.75 -7.95 21.11
N PHE A 289 11.23 -7.74 19.91
CA PHE A 289 9.79 -7.84 19.66
C PHE A 289 9.43 -9.23 19.12
N THR A 290 8.30 -9.76 19.56
CA THR A 290 7.67 -10.91 18.93
C THR A 290 6.23 -10.58 18.60
N ARG A 291 5.80 -10.96 17.40
CA ARG A 291 4.47 -10.68 16.90
C ARG A 291 3.66 -11.96 16.81
N THR A 292 2.47 -11.94 17.40
CA THR A 292 1.47 -13.01 17.36
C THR A 292 0.15 -12.45 16.84
N TRP A 293 -0.76 -13.34 16.45
CA TRP A 293 -1.95 -13.00 15.68
C TRP A 293 -3.19 -13.60 16.32
N ALA A 294 -4.30 -12.87 16.26
CA ALA A 294 -5.63 -13.43 16.40
C ALA A 294 -6.42 -13.09 15.14
N LYS A 295 -6.28 -13.98 14.15
CA LYS A 295 -6.98 -13.87 12.88
C LYS A 295 -8.46 -14.17 13.09
N TYR A 296 -9.33 -13.31 12.56
CA TYR A 296 -10.78 -13.36 12.79
C TYR A 296 -11.21 -13.31 14.26
N LEU A 297 -10.34 -12.75 15.12
CA LEU A 297 -10.49 -12.79 16.57
C LEU A 297 -10.62 -14.22 17.13
N GLU A 298 -9.98 -15.19 16.48
CA GLU A 298 -9.89 -16.54 17.02
C GLU A 298 -9.16 -16.54 18.37
N ARG A 299 -9.75 -17.23 19.34
CA ARG A 299 -9.13 -17.40 20.65
C ARG A 299 -7.88 -18.28 20.51
N PRO A 300 -6.76 -17.92 21.16
CA PRO A 300 -5.51 -18.62 20.99
C PRO A 300 -5.60 -20.05 21.58
N GLY A 301 -5.02 -21.01 20.87
CA GLY A 301 -4.86 -22.37 21.37
C GLY A 301 -3.74 -22.46 22.43
N ARG A 302 -3.72 -23.56 23.19
CA ARG A 302 -2.68 -23.84 24.20
C ARG A 302 -1.27 -23.73 23.63
N GLU A 303 -1.10 -24.26 22.43
CA GLU A 303 0.17 -24.29 21.70
C GLU A 303 0.68 -22.90 21.32
N GLN A 304 -0.20 -22.02 20.84
CA GLN A 304 0.13 -20.62 20.55
C GLN A 304 0.51 -19.86 21.83
N LEU A 305 -0.27 -20.03 22.90
CA LEU A 305 0.03 -19.40 24.20
C LEU A 305 1.37 -19.86 24.76
N GLN A 306 1.64 -21.17 24.76
CA GLN A 306 2.91 -21.72 25.22
C GLN A 306 4.08 -21.18 24.39
N SER A 307 3.91 -21.12 23.07
CA SER A 307 4.93 -20.58 22.17
C SER A 307 5.27 -19.13 22.50
N VAL A 308 4.27 -18.28 22.76
CA VAL A 308 4.48 -16.88 23.15
C VAL A 308 5.07 -16.76 24.56
N GLN A 309 4.62 -17.58 25.52
CA GLN A 309 5.18 -17.63 26.87
C GLN A 309 6.67 -17.96 26.86
N ASP A 310 7.11 -18.93 26.05
CA ASP A 310 8.51 -19.30 25.93
C ASP A 310 9.38 -18.10 25.48
N ARG A 311 8.83 -17.20 24.63
CA ARG A 311 9.52 -15.97 24.19
C ARG A 311 9.57 -14.92 25.28
N VAL A 312 8.46 -14.71 25.99
CA VAL A 312 8.39 -13.78 27.13
C VAL A 312 9.38 -14.20 28.22
N GLN A 313 9.51 -15.50 28.50
CA GLN A 313 10.50 -16.02 29.45
C GLN A 313 11.94 -15.71 29.05
N ARG A 314 12.20 -15.53 27.74
CA ARG A 314 13.50 -15.09 27.20
C ARG A 314 13.63 -13.56 27.09
N GLY A 315 12.61 -12.81 27.53
CA GLY A 315 12.62 -11.35 27.62
C GLY A 315 12.03 -10.63 26.40
N ALA A 316 11.36 -11.34 25.49
CA ALA A 316 10.71 -10.71 24.34
C ALA A 316 9.44 -9.93 24.73
N GLN A 317 9.17 -8.85 24.00
CA GLN A 317 8.00 -7.99 24.11
C GLN A 317 6.95 -8.41 23.07
N VAL A 318 5.71 -8.61 23.50
CA VAL A 318 4.67 -9.18 22.64
C VAL A 318 3.82 -8.10 21.97
N ILE A 319 3.75 -8.13 20.64
CA ILE A 319 2.79 -7.38 19.84
C ILE A 319 1.68 -8.35 19.42
N LEU A 320 0.45 -8.11 19.86
CA LEU A 320 -0.71 -8.90 19.44
C LEU A 320 -1.43 -8.17 18.29
N GLN A 321 -1.43 -8.78 17.11
CA GLN A 321 -2.20 -8.30 15.97
C GLN A 321 -3.60 -8.89 15.95
N LEU A 322 -4.60 -8.04 15.96
CA LEU A 322 -6.01 -8.40 15.84
C LEU A 322 -6.48 -8.05 14.43
N THR A 323 -6.85 -9.06 13.64
CA THR A 323 -7.18 -8.87 12.23
C THR A 323 -8.43 -9.61 11.84
N GLY A 324 -9.14 -9.09 10.83
CA GLY A 324 -10.35 -9.67 10.26
C GLY A 324 -11.57 -9.65 11.19
N ALA A 325 -12.73 -9.89 10.60
CA ALA A 325 -13.98 -10.10 11.31
C ALA A 325 -14.24 -11.60 11.54
N PRO A 326 -14.84 -12.02 12.66
CA PRO A 326 -15.26 -13.40 12.91
C PRO A 326 -16.09 -14.02 11.77
N GLU A 327 -16.88 -13.18 11.07
CA GLU A 327 -17.68 -13.54 9.91
C GLU A 327 -16.83 -14.07 8.74
N GLY A 328 -15.65 -13.47 8.54
CA GLY A 328 -14.70 -13.84 7.48
C GLY A 328 -14.11 -15.23 7.65
N LYS A 329 -14.08 -15.78 8.88
CA LYS A 329 -13.59 -17.13 9.14
C LYS A 329 -14.33 -18.19 8.34
N ARG A 330 -15.67 -18.08 8.26
CA ARG A 330 -16.51 -19.06 7.55
C ARG A 330 -16.26 -19.00 6.04
N ALA A 331 -16.03 -17.81 5.51
CA ALA A 331 -15.75 -17.57 4.09
C ALA A 331 -14.28 -17.80 3.71
N LYS A 332 -13.37 -17.96 4.69
CA LYS A 332 -11.92 -17.92 4.51
C LYS A 332 -11.44 -16.62 3.84
N ASP A 333 -12.16 -15.53 4.06
CA ASP A 333 -11.89 -14.22 3.47
C ASP A 333 -11.35 -13.29 4.56
N HIS A 334 -10.10 -12.82 4.41
CA HIS A 334 -9.41 -11.96 5.37
C HIS A 334 -9.89 -10.50 5.31
N ALA A 335 -10.49 -10.11 4.18
CA ALA A 335 -10.86 -8.74 3.90
C ALA A 335 -12.21 -8.33 4.50
N VAL A 336 -12.97 -9.27 5.06
CA VAL A 336 -14.32 -9.02 5.58
C VAL A 336 -14.30 -7.95 6.67
N MET A 337 -14.99 -6.85 6.40
CA MET A 337 -15.19 -5.75 7.34
C MET A 337 -16.16 -6.17 8.47
N PRO A 338 -15.85 -5.86 9.74
CA PRO A 338 -16.79 -6.04 10.84
C PRO A 338 -18.03 -5.17 10.66
N ALA A 339 -19.23 -5.75 10.86
CA ALA A 339 -20.49 -5.01 10.76
C ALA A 339 -20.68 -4.00 11.92
N ASP A 340 -20.11 -4.29 13.10
CA ASP A 340 -20.17 -3.45 14.30
C ASP A 340 -18.80 -3.40 14.98
N ALA A 341 -18.20 -2.22 15.03
CA ALA A 341 -16.89 -1.99 15.61
C ALA A 341 -16.85 -2.20 17.13
N LYS A 342 -17.95 -1.91 17.84
CA LYS A 342 -18.04 -2.10 19.30
C LYS A 342 -18.16 -3.58 19.64
N GLN A 343 -18.99 -4.31 18.91
CA GLN A 343 -19.11 -5.76 19.05
C GLN A 343 -17.78 -6.45 18.70
N TRP A 344 -17.10 -5.99 17.65
CA TRP A 344 -15.75 -6.45 17.32
C TRP A 344 -14.78 -6.18 18.47
N ALA A 345 -14.81 -4.97 19.05
CA ALA A 345 -13.96 -4.60 20.18
C ALA A 345 -14.26 -5.43 21.44
N ASP A 346 -15.52 -5.81 21.70
CA ASP A 346 -15.90 -6.72 22.80
C ASP A 346 -15.30 -8.12 22.61
N GLN A 347 -15.29 -8.63 21.37
CA GLN A 347 -14.69 -9.93 21.05
C GLN A 347 -13.16 -9.87 21.12
N ALA A 348 -12.56 -8.81 20.57
CA ALA A 348 -11.14 -8.52 20.65
C ALA A 348 -10.66 -8.44 22.11
N ALA A 349 -11.46 -7.82 22.99
CA ALA A 349 -11.14 -7.74 24.42
C ALA A 349 -11.06 -9.13 25.08
N ARG A 350 -11.88 -10.10 24.67
CA ARG A 350 -11.79 -11.48 25.17
C ARG A 350 -10.50 -12.16 24.74
N VAL A 351 -10.08 -11.95 23.49
CA VAL A 351 -8.80 -12.46 22.99
C VAL A 351 -7.64 -11.85 23.78
N ILE A 352 -7.63 -10.54 24.00
CA ILE A 352 -6.62 -9.86 24.83
C ILE A 352 -6.60 -10.47 26.24
N GLN A 353 -7.77 -10.70 26.83
CA GLN A 353 -7.89 -11.30 28.15
C GLN A 353 -7.32 -12.74 28.19
N ASP A 354 -7.49 -13.54 27.15
CA ASP A 354 -6.93 -14.89 27.08
C ASP A 354 -5.40 -14.91 27.19
N TYR A 355 -4.73 -13.93 26.56
CA TYR A 355 -3.29 -13.76 26.71
C TYR A 355 -2.92 -13.31 28.13
N ARG A 356 -3.67 -12.36 28.73
CA ARG A 356 -3.43 -11.91 30.10
C ARG A 356 -3.65 -13.02 31.14
N ASP A 357 -4.69 -13.83 30.98
CA ASP A 357 -5.01 -14.96 31.85
C ASP A 357 -3.94 -16.06 31.76
N ALA A 358 -3.31 -16.19 30.60
CA ALA A 358 -2.12 -17.02 30.41
C ALA A 358 -0.83 -16.38 30.99
N GLY A 359 -0.90 -15.23 31.65
CA GLY A 359 0.25 -14.53 32.21
C GLY A 359 1.20 -13.93 31.17
N ILE A 360 0.72 -13.68 29.95
CA ILE A 360 1.51 -13.09 28.87
C ILE A 360 1.34 -11.55 28.91
N PRO A 361 2.39 -10.79 29.26
CA PRO A 361 2.35 -9.34 29.16
C PRO A 361 2.39 -8.91 27.70
N LEU A 362 1.38 -8.15 27.28
CA LEU A 362 1.34 -7.54 25.95
C LEU A 362 2.02 -6.17 26.00
N TYR A 363 2.94 -5.93 25.08
CA TYR A 363 3.59 -4.62 24.89
C TYR A 363 2.68 -3.66 24.13
N ALA A 364 2.04 -4.16 23.07
CA ALA A 364 1.09 -3.44 22.25
C ALA A 364 0.06 -4.37 21.59
N VAL A 365 -1.07 -3.79 21.18
CA VAL A 365 -2.09 -4.42 20.33
C VAL A 365 -2.26 -3.59 19.06
N SER A 366 -2.11 -4.26 17.91
CA SER A 366 -2.38 -3.67 16.60
C SER A 366 -3.79 -4.05 16.13
N VAL A 367 -4.61 -3.05 15.81
CA VAL A 367 -5.97 -3.21 15.26
C VAL A 367 -5.90 -3.11 13.75
N GLY A 368 -6.21 -4.20 13.06
CA GLY A 368 -6.02 -4.35 11.61
C GLY A 368 -4.67 -4.97 11.27
N ASN A 369 -4.45 -5.27 9.99
CA ASN A 369 -3.19 -5.70 9.40
C ASN A 369 -3.25 -5.35 7.92
N GLU A 370 -2.30 -4.57 7.38
CA GLU A 370 -2.25 -4.20 5.96
C GLU A 370 -3.60 -3.73 5.40
N ALA A 371 -4.35 -2.96 6.20
CA ALA A 371 -5.70 -2.52 5.85
C ALA A 371 -5.75 -1.58 4.62
N ASP A 372 -4.57 -1.15 4.15
CA ASP A 372 -4.36 -0.44 2.89
C ASP A 372 -4.39 -1.36 1.66
N LEU A 373 -4.46 -2.69 1.84
CA LEU A 373 -4.59 -3.68 0.77
C LEU A 373 -5.98 -4.34 0.78
N LYS A 374 -6.56 -4.51 -0.42
CA LYS A 374 -7.90 -5.08 -0.60
C LYS A 374 -8.07 -6.51 -0.04
N ASP A 375 -7.00 -7.30 -0.06
CA ASP A 375 -7.02 -8.68 0.45
C ASP A 375 -7.12 -8.75 1.98
N HIS A 376 -6.86 -7.63 2.67
CA HIS A 376 -6.91 -7.51 4.12
C HIS A 376 -8.02 -6.57 4.62
N TRP A 377 -8.57 -5.73 3.72
CA TRP A 377 -9.75 -4.92 3.97
C TRP A 377 -10.55 -4.66 2.68
N ALA A 378 -11.78 -5.18 2.60
CA ALA A 378 -12.63 -5.07 1.42
C ALA A 378 -13.38 -3.74 1.33
N GLY A 379 -13.45 -2.98 2.44
CA GLY A 379 -14.10 -1.68 2.50
C GLY A 379 -13.25 -0.55 1.91
N THR A 380 -13.78 0.67 1.92
CA THR A 380 -12.98 1.86 1.60
C THR A 380 -12.04 2.21 2.76
N PRO A 381 -10.99 3.01 2.51
CA PRO A 381 -10.16 3.56 3.57
C PRO A 381 -10.98 4.29 4.65
N GLU A 382 -11.97 5.09 4.26
CA GLU A 382 -12.83 5.82 5.20
C GLU A 382 -13.64 4.89 6.11
N GLN A 383 -14.10 3.75 5.57
CA GLN A 383 -14.76 2.72 6.37
C GLN A 383 -13.80 2.10 7.38
N PHE A 384 -12.54 1.87 7.00
CA PHE A 384 -11.53 1.42 7.95
C PHE A 384 -11.27 2.48 9.02
N TYR A 385 -11.10 3.74 8.62
CA TYR A 385 -10.84 4.83 9.56
C TYR A 385 -11.97 4.99 10.58
N ALA A 386 -13.22 4.89 10.13
CA ALA A 386 -14.40 4.91 11.00
C ALA A 386 -14.40 3.70 11.96
N PHE A 387 -14.13 2.49 11.45
CA PHE A 387 -13.98 1.29 12.27
C PHE A 387 -12.87 1.45 13.32
N TYR A 388 -11.68 1.89 12.91
CA TYR A 388 -10.53 2.11 13.76
C TYR A 388 -10.83 3.14 14.86
N CYS A 389 -11.44 4.28 14.49
CA CYS A 389 -11.81 5.34 15.42
C CYS A 389 -12.88 4.92 16.43
N ALA A 390 -13.65 3.87 16.15
CA ALA A 390 -14.58 3.27 17.10
C ALA A 390 -13.93 2.17 17.95
N ALA A 391 -13.13 1.30 17.34
CA ALA A 391 -12.55 0.13 17.99
C ALA A 391 -11.39 0.48 18.94
N VAL A 392 -10.48 1.37 18.54
CA VAL A 392 -9.29 1.71 19.33
C VAL A 392 -9.66 2.35 20.67
N PRO A 393 -10.49 3.41 20.74
CA PRO A 393 -10.89 3.97 22.03
C PRO A 393 -11.65 2.97 22.91
N ALA A 394 -12.48 2.12 22.31
CA ALA A 394 -13.23 1.11 23.06
C ALA A 394 -12.31 0.06 23.71
N LEU A 395 -11.21 -0.30 23.05
CA LEU A 395 -10.18 -1.16 23.64
C LEU A 395 -9.34 -0.41 24.68
N GLN A 396 -8.94 0.84 24.42
CA GLN A 396 -8.17 1.67 25.36
C GLN A 396 -8.92 1.90 26.67
N GLN A 397 -10.23 2.09 26.62
CA GLN A 397 -11.06 2.22 27.82
C GLN A 397 -11.05 0.94 28.67
N ARG A 398 -11.01 -0.23 28.04
CA ARG A 398 -10.98 -1.54 28.73
C ARG A 398 -9.57 -1.90 29.24
N PHE A 399 -8.54 -1.46 28.53
CA PHE A 399 -7.13 -1.76 28.82
C PHE A 399 -6.29 -0.48 28.87
N PRO A 400 -6.49 0.39 29.87
CA PRO A 400 -5.79 1.68 29.96
C PRO A 400 -4.28 1.54 30.16
N ASP A 401 -3.81 0.36 30.58
CA ASP A 401 -2.41 -0.01 30.76
C ASP A 401 -1.72 -0.48 29.46
N LEU A 402 -2.47 -0.70 28.38
CA LEU A 402 -1.98 -1.33 27.16
C LEU A 402 -1.91 -0.33 26.00
N ARG A 403 -0.79 -0.34 25.27
CA ARG A 403 -0.65 0.44 24.04
C ARG A 403 -1.52 -0.18 22.94
N ILE A 404 -2.51 0.56 22.48
CA ILE A 404 -3.40 0.11 21.38
C ILE A 404 -3.29 1.08 20.22
N GLY A 405 -3.12 0.53 19.01
CA GLY A 405 -3.03 1.31 17.78
C GLY A 405 -2.98 0.40 16.55
N GLY A 406 -2.01 0.61 15.65
CA GLY A 406 -1.91 -0.08 14.36
C GLY A 406 -2.13 0.88 13.17
N PRO A 407 -2.44 0.40 11.96
CA PRO A 407 -2.89 -0.97 11.63
C PRO A 407 -1.84 -1.84 10.93
N SER A 408 -0.56 -1.49 11.02
CA SER A 408 0.52 -2.23 10.33
C SER A 408 0.33 -2.21 8.81
N VAL A 409 0.42 -1.01 8.23
CA VAL A 409 0.24 -0.80 6.77
C VAL A 409 1.31 -1.54 5.97
N ALA A 410 0.99 -1.92 4.73
CA ALA A 410 1.80 -2.85 3.95
C ALA A 410 3.15 -2.29 3.46
N ARG A 411 3.33 -0.96 3.39
CA ARG A 411 4.52 -0.34 2.81
C ARG A 411 4.96 0.93 3.53
N ILE A 412 6.25 1.22 3.44
CA ILE A 412 6.88 2.43 4.00
C ILE A 412 6.81 3.65 3.08
N GLY A 413 5.94 3.72 2.08
CA GLY A 413 5.92 4.82 1.11
C GLY A 413 4.77 4.74 0.11
N GLY A 414 4.61 5.78 -0.72
CA GLY A 414 3.54 5.90 -1.72
C GLY A 414 2.15 5.87 -1.07
N SER A 415 1.18 5.23 -1.75
CA SER A 415 -0.21 5.19 -1.29
C SER A 415 -0.41 4.63 0.13
N SER A 416 0.44 3.72 0.60
CA SER A 416 0.39 3.22 1.99
C SER A 416 0.78 4.30 3.01
N PHE A 417 1.66 5.23 2.64
CA PHE A 417 2.01 6.36 3.50
C PHE A 417 0.95 7.45 3.47
N GLU A 418 0.35 7.74 2.32
CA GLU A 418 -0.81 8.64 2.21
C GLU A 418 -2.00 8.16 3.05
N TRP A 419 -2.18 6.84 3.12
CA TRP A 419 -3.20 6.21 3.94
C TRP A 419 -3.09 6.60 5.43
N TRP A 420 -1.87 6.85 5.95
CA TRP A 420 -1.68 7.38 7.30
C TRP A 420 -2.26 8.77 7.49
N GLN A 421 -2.15 9.64 6.49
CA GLN A 421 -2.69 10.99 6.59
C GLN A 421 -4.21 10.94 6.79
N GLY A 422 -4.92 10.16 5.96
CA GLY A 422 -6.37 9.98 6.10
C GLY A 422 -6.77 9.40 7.45
N LEU A 423 -6.02 8.40 7.95
CA LEU A 423 -6.25 7.84 9.28
C LEU A 423 -6.02 8.87 10.39
N PHE A 424 -4.95 9.67 10.33
CA PHE A 424 -4.67 10.69 11.35
C PHE A 424 -5.68 11.83 11.33
N GLU A 425 -6.16 12.24 10.16
CA GLU A 425 -7.26 13.20 10.04
C GLU A 425 -8.55 12.66 10.66
N ALA A 426 -8.85 11.38 10.43
CA ALA A 426 -9.98 10.72 11.09
C ALA A 426 -9.80 10.65 12.60
N CYS A 427 -8.60 10.29 13.07
CA CYS A 427 -8.27 10.29 14.50
C CYS A 427 -8.43 11.68 15.12
N LYS A 428 -7.98 12.74 14.43
CA LYS A 428 -8.19 14.14 14.85
C LYS A 428 -9.67 14.45 15.00
N ARG A 429 -10.48 14.15 13.98
CA ARG A 429 -11.95 14.37 14.01
C ARG A 429 -12.62 13.59 15.15
N GLY A 430 -12.21 12.34 15.35
CA GLY A 430 -12.74 11.46 16.39
C GLY A 430 -12.14 11.64 17.77
N SER A 431 -11.20 12.58 17.95
CA SER A 431 -10.40 12.73 19.19
C SER A 431 -9.72 11.42 19.66
N VAL A 432 -9.33 10.56 18.71
CA VAL A 432 -8.67 9.29 18.95
C VAL A 432 -7.16 9.48 19.01
N HIS A 433 -6.51 8.85 19.99
CA HIS A 433 -5.07 8.91 20.15
C HIS A 433 -4.49 7.48 20.14
N PRO A 434 -3.97 7.01 18.99
CA PRO A 434 -3.28 5.72 18.96
C PRO A 434 -2.01 5.78 19.81
N GLN A 435 -1.66 4.66 20.45
CA GLN A 435 -0.52 4.55 21.37
C GLN A 435 0.59 3.62 20.84
N TYR A 436 0.48 3.22 19.57
CA TYR A 436 1.39 2.34 18.85
C TYR A 436 1.12 2.44 17.35
N LEU A 437 2.16 2.54 16.52
CA LEU A 437 2.02 2.40 15.07
C LEU A 437 2.95 1.27 14.57
N GLY A 438 2.41 0.42 13.71
CA GLY A 438 3.15 -0.62 13.00
C GLY A 438 3.22 -0.31 11.51
N LEU A 439 4.27 -0.74 10.81
CA LEU A 439 4.39 -0.74 9.35
C LEU A 439 5.15 -1.97 8.89
N HIS A 440 4.87 -2.38 7.66
CA HIS A 440 5.54 -3.48 7.00
C HIS A 440 6.52 -2.98 5.94
N GLN A 441 7.54 -3.80 5.65
CA GLN A 441 8.41 -3.57 4.51
C GLN A 441 8.88 -4.87 3.88
N TYR A 442 8.49 -5.07 2.62
CA TYR A 442 9.10 -6.06 1.76
C TYR A 442 9.71 -5.38 0.55
N GLN A 443 10.75 -5.99 -0.01
CA GLN A 443 11.45 -5.45 -1.18
C GLN A 443 12.08 -4.07 -0.87
N GLY A 444 12.53 -3.29 -1.84
CA GLY A 444 13.20 -2.01 -1.61
C GLY A 444 14.66 -2.13 -1.20
N PHE A 445 15.36 -0.99 -1.22
CA PHE A 445 16.63 -0.89 -0.53
C PHE A 445 16.40 -0.85 0.96
N ALA A 446 17.08 -1.76 1.66
CA ALA A 446 17.13 -1.84 3.10
C ALA A 446 17.43 -0.48 3.78
N SER A 447 18.25 0.36 3.13
CA SER A 447 18.68 1.66 3.62
C SER A 447 17.70 2.81 3.38
N ASP A 448 16.59 2.58 2.67
CA ASP A 448 15.51 3.55 2.51
C ASP A 448 14.90 3.96 3.85
N LEU A 449 14.81 3.01 4.80
CA LEU A 449 14.33 3.25 6.16
C LEU A 449 15.11 4.39 6.83
N ARG A 450 16.45 4.35 6.74
CA ARG A 450 17.34 5.37 7.28
C ARG A 450 17.27 6.65 6.48
N ARG A 451 17.39 6.58 5.15
CA ARG A 451 17.57 7.78 4.32
C ARG A 451 16.31 8.63 4.26
N PHE A 452 15.15 8.00 4.24
CA PHE A 452 13.89 8.72 4.29
C PHE A 452 13.42 8.98 5.72
N GLN A 453 14.12 8.47 6.74
CA GLN A 453 13.75 8.60 8.16
C GLN A 453 12.27 8.29 8.40
N VAL A 454 11.82 7.15 7.87
CA VAL A 454 10.39 6.82 7.70
C VAL A 454 9.60 6.99 9.00
N ALA A 455 10.09 6.42 10.11
CA ALA A 455 9.40 6.50 11.38
C ALA A 455 9.42 7.90 11.99
N THR A 456 10.50 8.67 11.80
CA THR A 456 10.55 10.09 12.21
C THR A 456 9.50 10.90 11.44
N ARG A 457 9.42 10.71 10.12
CA ARG A 457 8.44 11.41 9.28
C ARG A 457 7.01 11.02 9.61
N LEU A 458 6.75 9.76 9.95
CA LEU A 458 5.42 9.32 10.36
C LEU A 458 4.97 10.02 11.65
N ARG A 459 5.87 10.17 12.62
CA ARG A 459 5.60 10.95 13.85
C ARG A 459 5.33 12.42 13.53
N GLN A 460 6.13 13.04 12.67
CA GLN A 460 5.92 14.42 12.23
C GLN A 460 4.59 14.59 11.49
N LEU A 461 4.20 13.63 10.64
CA LEU A 461 2.91 13.62 9.98
C LEU A 461 1.77 13.56 11.02
N TYR A 462 1.89 12.71 12.03
CA TYR A 462 0.94 12.65 13.13
C TYR A 462 0.82 13.98 13.87
N GLU A 463 1.95 14.57 14.27
CA GLU A 463 2.00 15.84 15.00
C GLU A 463 1.43 16.99 14.19
N LYS A 464 1.84 17.12 12.92
CA LYS A 464 1.34 18.15 12.00
C LYS A 464 -0.16 18.03 11.77
N THR A 465 -0.64 16.82 11.53
CA THR A 465 -2.06 16.58 11.22
C THR A 465 -2.93 16.78 12.46
N THR A 466 -2.55 16.19 13.59
CA THR A 466 -3.40 16.14 14.79
C THR A 466 -3.18 17.28 15.79
N GLY A 467 -2.01 17.93 15.75
CA GLY A 467 -1.58 18.92 16.75
C GLY A 467 -1.17 18.31 18.09
N ARG A 468 -0.91 17.00 18.15
CA ARG A 468 -0.57 16.25 19.38
C ARG A 468 0.82 15.65 19.28
N SER A 469 1.52 15.53 20.41
CA SER A 469 2.83 14.86 20.47
C SER A 469 2.72 13.39 20.05
N ALA A 470 3.69 12.91 19.27
CA ALA A 470 3.79 11.51 18.87
C ALA A 470 4.57 10.67 19.90
N ASP A 471 4.11 10.68 21.15
CA ASP A 471 4.75 9.99 22.29
C ASP A 471 4.45 8.48 22.32
N PHE A 472 4.54 7.81 21.17
CA PHE A 472 4.27 6.40 21.04
C PHE A 472 5.32 5.68 20.18
N PRO A 473 5.52 4.37 20.40
CA PRO A 473 6.44 3.60 19.60
C PRO A 473 5.96 3.43 18.15
N VAL A 474 6.88 3.54 17.21
CA VAL A 474 6.72 3.17 15.81
C VAL A 474 7.61 1.96 15.53
N ILE A 475 7.00 0.82 15.21
CA ILE A 475 7.70 -0.45 15.01
C ILE A 475 7.57 -0.89 13.55
N LEU A 476 8.68 -1.36 12.96
CA LEU A 476 8.66 -2.06 11.68
C LEU A 476 8.26 -3.51 11.97
N ASP A 477 6.96 -3.76 12.17
CA ASP A 477 6.44 -4.96 12.81
C ASP A 477 6.27 -6.17 11.88
N GLU A 478 6.66 -6.03 10.62
CA GLU A 478 6.85 -7.13 9.67
C GLU A 478 7.80 -6.69 8.55
N TRP A 479 8.90 -7.43 8.30
CA TRP A 479 9.74 -7.19 7.13
C TRP A 479 10.59 -8.40 6.76
N ASP A 480 10.97 -8.48 5.49
CA ASP A 480 11.95 -9.44 4.96
C ASP A 480 12.49 -8.95 3.60
N TYR A 481 13.49 -9.65 3.06
CA TYR A 481 13.91 -9.51 1.68
C TYR A 481 12.75 -9.60 0.69
N ALA A 482 11.93 -10.65 0.74
CA ALA A 482 10.75 -10.79 -0.13
C ALA A 482 9.82 -11.92 0.33
N VAL A 483 8.57 -11.87 -0.15
CA VAL A 483 7.67 -13.04 -0.12
C VAL A 483 7.65 -13.68 -1.51
N ALA A 484 7.92 -14.99 -1.58
CA ALA A 484 8.05 -15.74 -2.83
C ALA A 484 6.69 -16.11 -3.46
N VAL A 485 5.88 -15.11 -3.82
CA VAL A 485 4.53 -15.30 -4.38
C VAL A 485 4.54 -15.82 -5.82
N ARG A 486 5.60 -15.54 -6.59
CA ARG A 486 5.70 -15.81 -8.03
C ARG A 486 6.85 -16.74 -8.40
N GLY A 487 7.14 -17.70 -7.52
CA GLY A 487 8.20 -18.70 -7.70
C GLY A 487 9.43 -18.44 -6.84
N ALA A 488 10.41 -19.33 -6.98
CA ALA A 488 11.61 -19.35 -6.14
C ALA A 488 12.46 -18.07 -6.29
N ILE A 489 12.83 -17.52 -5.15
CA ILE A 489 13.78 -16.42 -4.97
C ILE A 489 14.97 -16.98 -4.19
N PRO A 490 16.01 -17.52 -4.86
CA PRO A 490 17.11 -18.19 -4.18
C PRO A 490 17.87 -17.32 -3.15
N ALA A 491 17.81 -15.99 -3.32
CA ALA A 491 18.36 -15.02 -2.37
C ALA A 491 17.81 -15.19 -0.94
N LEU A 492 16.57 -15.70 -0.78
CA LEU A 492 15.94 -15.94 0.54
C LEU A 492 16.65 -17.00 1.38
N ASP A 493 17.54 -17.80 0.79
CA ASP A 493 18.28 -18.84 1.52
C ASP A 493 19.77 -18.52 1.72
N ARG A 494 20.24 -17.44 1.10
CA ARG A 494 21.65 -17.21 0.77
C ARG A 494 22.18 -15.89 1.33
N GLU A 495 23.44 -15.60 1.03
CA GLU A 495 24.17 -14.42 1.49
C GLU A 495 23.49 -13.09 1.13
N GLU A 496 22.68 -13.06 0.09
CA GLU A 496 21.94 -11.87 -0.32
C GLU A 496 20.95 -11.42 0.76
N ASP A 497 20.19 -12.35 1.35
CA ASP A 497 19.28 -12.04 2.46
C ASP A 497 20.04 -11.79 3.78
N ALA A 498 21.15 -12.49 4.02
CA ALA A 498 22.04 -12.19 5.15
C ALA A 498 22.55 -10.74 5.14
N ALA A 499 23.01 -10.26 3.99
CA ALA A 499 23.43 -8.88 3.81
C ALA A 499 22.24 -7.90 3.91
N ASN A 500 21.08 -8.26 3.33
CA ASN A 500 19.88 -7.45 3.43
C ASN A 500 19.42 -7.29 4.89
N PHE A 501 19.41 -8.38 5.65
CA PHE A 501 19.04 -8.40 7.06
C PHE A 501 19.86 -7.36 7.84
N VAL A 502 21.18 -7.40 7.73
CA VAL A 502 22.06 -6.47 8.46
C VAL A 502 21.79 -5.03 8.05
N VAL A 503 21.69 -4.75 6.74
CA VAL A 503 21.43 -3.38 6.27
C VAL A 503 20.05 -2.90 6.74
N THR A 504 19.03 -3.74 6.71
CA THR A 504 17.65 -3.37 7.09
C THR A 504 17.55 -3.13 8.58
N ALA A 505 18.09 -4.04 9.39
CA ALA A 505 18.10 -3.93 10.86
C ALA A 505 18.77 -2.63 11.33
N LEU A 506 19.96 -2.32 10.80
CA LEU A 506 20.68 -1.09 11.12
C LEU A 506 19.93 0.15 10.60
N SER A 507 19.30 0.05 9.43
CA SER A 507 18.58 1.17 8.81
C SER A 507 17.23 1.46 9.46
N ALA A 508 16.54 0.46 9.99
CA ALA A 508 15.31 0.65 10.77
C ALA A 508 15.59 1.52 11.99
N GLN A 509 16.62 1.17 12.76
CA GLN A 509 16.97 1.94 13.95
C GLN A 509 17.43 3.37 13.60
N ALA A 510 18.28 3.53 12.58
CA ALA A 510 18.70 4.85 12.10
C ALA A 510 17.56 5.65 11.45
N GLY A 511 16.52 4.97 10.96
CA GLY A 511 15.29 5.57 10.42
C GLY A 511 14.28 6.03 11.48
N GLY A 512 14.61 5.85 12.76
CA GLY A 512 13.80 6.31 13.89
C GLY A 512 12.76 5.30 14.38
N PHE A 513 12.84 4.02 13.97
CA PHE A 513 11.98 2.97 14.51
C PHE A 513 12.41 2.58 15.94
N ASP A 514 11.45 2.29 16.81
CA ASP A 514 11.71 1.84 18.19
C ASP A 514 12.02 0.34 18.28
N GLY A 515 11.90 -0.37 17.17
CA GLY A 515 12.23 -1.78 16.99
C GLY A 515 11.68 -2.31 15.68
N HIS A 516 11.95 -3.59 15.42
CA HIS A 516 11.49 -4.25 14.21
C HIS A 516 11.25 -5.74 14.43
N VAL A 517 10.52 -6.39 13.53
CA VAL A 517 10.25 -7.83 13.56
C VAL A 517 10.50 -8.43 12.17
N HIS A 518 11.51 -9.29 12.06
CA HIS A 518 11.84 -10.05 10.86
C HIS A 518 10.82 -11.17 10.64
N PHE A 519 10.33 -11.30 9.41
CA PHE A 519 9.41 -12.34 9.00
C PHE A 519 10.19 -13.39 8.21
N MET A 520 10.55 -14.55 8.76
CA MET A 520 10.06 -15.20 9.99
C MET A 520 11.06 -16.27 10.47
N LEU A 521 10.80 -16.94 11.61
CA LEU A 521 11.77 -17.88 12.20
C LEU A 521 12.00 -19.09 11.31
N GLN A 522 10.96 -19.70 10.78
CA GLN A 522 11.05 -20.95 10.03
C GLN A 522 10.14 -20.88 8.82
N ASP A 523 10.56 -21.47 7.70
CA ASP A 523 9.77 -21.54 6.48
C ASP A 523 8.38 -22.11 6.76
N GLY A 524 7.37 -21.43 6.23
CA GLY A 524 6.00 -21.89 6.29
C GLY A 524 5.84 -23.18 5.51
N SER A 525 5.33 -24.24 6.14
CA SER A 525 5.01 -25.49 5.42
C SER A 525 3.91 -25.30 4.35
N TRP A 526 3.21 -24.16 4.35
CA TRP A 526 2.27 -23.76 3.30
C TRP A 526 2.97 -23.10 2.09
N ASP A 527 4.18 -22.55 2.29
CA ASP A 527 4.97 -21.88 1.24
C ASP A 527 5.99 -22.84 0.60
N SER A 528 6.64 -23.68 1.40
CA SER A 528 7.62 -24.65 0.90
C SER A 528 7.44 -26.05 1.50
N LYS A 529 7.82 -27.05 0.70
CA LYS A 529 7.96 -28.46 1.09
C LYS A 529 9.41 -28.96 0.98
N ILE A 530 10.33 -28.10 0.53
CA ILE A 530 11.69 -28.45 0.16
C ILE A 530 12.63 -27.47 0.86
N ASP A 531 13.67 -28.00 1.50
CA ASP A 531 14.70 -27.19 2.15
C ASP A 531 15.55 -26.45 1.10
N TYR A 532 15.89 -25.18 1.38
CA TYR A 532 16.70 -24.31 0.52
C TYR A 532 16.14 -24.15 -0.91
N SER A 533 14.82 -24.03 -1.03
CA SER A 533 14.12 -23.94 -2.32
C SER A 533 13.93 -22.51 -2.83
N GLY A 534 14.24 -21.49 -2.03
CA GLY A 534 13.94 -20.09 -2.28
C GLY A 534 12.45 -19.77 -2.26
N LEU A 535 11.59 -20.64 -1.72
CA LEU A 535 10.13 -20.46 -1.75
C LEU A 535 9.56 -19.85 -0.47
N SER A 536 10.37 -19.65 0.58
CA SER A 536 9.92 -19.06 1.84
C SER A 536 11.08 -18.33 2.52
N CYS A 537 10.75 -17.39 3.40
CA CYS A 537 11.65 -16.40 4.00
C CYS A 537 11.98 -16.70 5.48
N GLY A 538 11.91 -17.97 5.88
CA GLY A 538 12.32 -18.38 7.20
C GLY A 538 13.82 -18.18 7.44
N VAL A 539 14.21 -17.84 8.67
CA VAL A 539 15.60 -17.95 9.15
C VAL A 539 16.08 -19.41 9.14
N PHE A 540 15.14 -20.34 9.27
CA PHE A 540 15.31 -21.77 9.12
C PHE A 540 14.44 -22.32 7.99
N THR A 541 14.90 -23.38 7.33
CA THR A 541 14.14 -24.10 6.31
C THR A 541 12.96 -24.87 6.90
N VAL A 542 12.11 -25.47 6.06
CA VAL A 542 10.92 -26.22 6.51
C VAL A 542 11.28 -27.37 7.47
N SER A 543 12.45 -27.98 7.30
CA SER A 543 12.97 -29.04 8.18
C SER A 543 13.90 -28.53 9.29
N GLY A 544 14.09 -27.22 9.44
CA GLY A 544 14.89 -26.62 10.53
C GLY A 544 16.36 -26.35 10.20
N GLY A 545 16.77 -26.44 8.93
CA GLY A 545 18.12 -26.09 8.50
C GLY A 545 18.38 -24.58 8.59
N PRO A 546 19.49 -24.10 9.16
CA PRO A 546 19.77 -22.67 9.23
C PRO A 546 20.00 -22.09 7.85
N LYS A 547 19.57 -20.84 7.61
CA LYS A 547 19.91 -20.08 6.39
C LYS A 547 20.99 -19.05 6.69
N ALA A 548 21.55 -18.40 5.66
CA ALA A 548 22.60 -17.40 5.85
C ALA A 548 22.15 -16.23 6.77
N THR A 549 20.85 -15.91 6.78
CA THR A 549 20.24 -14.93 7.68
C THR A 549 20.42 -15.27 9.16
N PHE A 550 20.48 -16.56 9.52
CA PHE A 550 20.81 -16.99 10.88
C PHE A 550 22.24 -16.60 11.27
N ALA A 551 23.21 -16.80 10.37
CA ALA A 551 24.60 -16.40 10.58
C ALA A 551 24.70 -14.87 10.75
N ALA A 552 23.95 -14.10 9.97
CA ALA A 552 23.88 -12.65 10.07
C ALA A 552 23.29 -12.16 11.40
N MET A 553 22.21 -12.78 11.87
CA MET A 553 21.61 -12.49 13.18
C MET A 553 22.61 -12.71 14.32
N ARG A 554 23.32 -13.84 14.30
CA ARG A 554 24.36 -14.15 15.30
C ARG A 554 25.52 -13.15 15.25
N LEU A 555 25.97 -12.79 14.05
CA LEU A 555 27.06 -11.83 13.88
C LEU A 555 26.67 -10.45 14.40
N LEU A 556 25.49 -9.95 14.04
CA LEU A 556 24.99 -8.65 14.51
C LEU A 556 24.89 -8.63 16.04
N GLU A 557 24.31 -9.66 16.65
CA GLU A 557 24.22 -9.76 18.12
C GLU A 557 25.61 -9.78 18.76
N SER A 558 26.57 -10.52 18.20
CA SER A 558 27.95 -10.55 18.73
C SER A 558 28.64 -9.18 18.68
N VAL A 559 28.33 -8.35 17.67
CA VAL A 559 28.88 -7.00 17.55
C VAL A 559 28.19 -6.05 18.53
N VAL A 560 26.86 -6.12 18.66
CA VAL A 560 26.11 -5.31 19.64
C VAL A 560 26.54 -5.65 21.07
N ALA A 561 26.76 -6.92 21.38
CA ALA A 561 27.22 -7.37 22.70
C ALA A 561 28.68 -6.97 23.01
N TYR A 562 29.44 -6.50 22.03
CA TYR A 562 30.84 -6.12 22.21
C TYR A 562 31.02 -4.87 23.08
N GLY A 563 30.05 -3.95 23.06
CA GLY A 563 30.15 -2.70 23.83
C GLY A 563 29.09 -1.68 23.47
N GLU A 564 29.33 -0.42 23.82
CA GLU A 564 28.40 0.67 23.54
C GLU A 564 28.43 1.05 22.06
N GLY A 565 27.26 1.24 21.45
CA GLY A 565 27.16 1.75 20.09
C GLY A 565 27.76 3.15 19.94
N GLU A 566 28.59 3.34 18.92
CA GLU A 566 29.09 4.65 18.51
C GLU A 566 28.23 5.23 17.38
N ALA A 567 28.05 6.56 17.39
CA ALA A 567 27.39 7.25 16.30
C ALA A 567 28.27 7.20 15.03
N VAL A 568 27.74 6.63 13.96
CA VAL A 568 28.41 6.59 12.65
C VAL A 568 27.88 7.74 11.80
N THR A 569 28.76 8.67 11.42
CA THR A 569 28.44 9.75 10.47
C THR A 569 29.00 9.37 9.11
N ALA A 570 28.13 9.04 8.15
CA ALA A 570 28.55 8.58 6.83
C ALA A 570 27.61 9.16 5.75
N PRO A 571 27.73 10.48 5.44
CA PRO A 571 26.85 11.15 4.49
C PRO A 571 26.94 10.55 3.08
N ASP A 572 28.13 10.07 2.71
CA ASP A 572 28.42 9.48 1.40
C ASP A 572 28.36 7.94 1.40
N LEU A 573 27.76 7.33 2.43
CA LEU A 573 27.64 5.87 2.47
C LEU A 573 26.80 5.39 1.27
N PRO A 574 27.26 4.43 0.46
CA PRO A 574 26.49 3.94 -0.68
C PRO A 574 25.13 3.37 -0.29
N TRP A 575 24.19 3.36 -1.23
CA TRP A 575 22.82 2.94 -0.95
C TRP A 575 22.68 1.46 -0.57
N SER A 576 23.57 0.62 -1.07
CA SER A 576 23.64 -0.78 -0.68
C SER A 576 24.23 -1.02 0.72
N CYS A 577 24.81 -0.01 1.38
CA CYS A 577 25.67 -0.24 2.53
C CYS A 577 25.09 0.23 3.87
N ALA A 578 25.44 -0.52 4.92
CA ALA A 578 25.31 -0.11 6.31
C ALA A 578 26.60 -0.42 7.08
N ALA A 579 26.85 0.37 8.12
CA ALA A 579 27.97 0.18 9.02
C ALA A 579 27.50 0.38 10.47
N TYR A 580 28.08 -0.38 11.39
CA TYR A 580 27.87 -0.25 12.82
C TYR A 580 29.19 -0.39 13.55
N VAL A 581 29.35 0.38 14.64
CA VAL A 581 30.55 0.38 15.46
C VAL A 581 30.13 0.24 16.91
N ALA A 582 30.65 -0.76 17.59
CA ALA A 582 30.53 -0.93 19.03
C ALA A 582 31.89 -0.71 19.69
N ARG A 583 31.93 0.06 20.77
CA ARG A 583 33.16 0.36 21.54
C ARG A 583 33.12 -0.32 22.90
N ALA A 584 34.15 -1.11 23.18
CA ALA A 584 34.39 -1.71 24.48
C ALA A 584 34.99 -0.68 25.47
N ALA A 585 34.95 -1.00 26.76
CA ALA A 585 35.42 -0.10 27.82
C ALA A 585 36.92 0.23 27.75
N ASP A 586 37.73 -0.64 27.13
CA ASP A 586 39.17 -0.45 26.92
C ASP A 586 39.50 0.43 25.70
N GLY A 587 38.48 0.92 24.99
CA GLY A 587 38.63 1.70 23.76
C GLY A 587 38.72 0.88 22.48
N SER A 588 38.78 -0.46 22.56
CA SER A 588 38.70 -1.33 21.41
C SER A 588 37.34 -1.19 20.72
N ARG A 589 37.33 -1.28 19.39
CA ARG A 589 36.10 -1.18 18.57
C ARG A 589 35.84 -2.49 17.82
N ARG A 590 34.58 -2.89 17.73
CA ARG A 590 34.09 -3.91 16.80
C ARG A 590 33.30 -3.21 15.71
N ILE A 591 33.77 -3.32 14.47
CA ILE A 591 33.17 -2.69 13.30
C ILE A 591 32.48 -3.77 12.48
N LEU A 592 31.21 -3.54 12.13
CA LEU A 592 30.40 -4.36 11.24
C LEU A 592 30.05 -3.55 10.00
N VAL A 593 30.25 -4.13 8.81
CA VAL A 593 29.88 -3.53 7.53
C VAL A 593 29.15 -4.55 6.67
N ALA A 594 28.13 -4.11 5.96
CA ALA A 594 27.38 -4.95 5.03
C ALA A 594 27.17 -4.21 3.71
N ASN A 595 27.24 -4.95 2.60
CA ASN A 595 26.94 -4.46 1.26
C ASN A 595 25.86 -5.35 0.63
N SER A 596 24.64 -4.82 0.57
CA SER A 596 23.45 -5.49 0.02
C SER A 596 22.98 -4.76 -1.25
N PRO A 597 23.72 -4.83 -2.37
CA PRO A 597 23.26 -4.25 -3.62
C PRO A 597 22.04 -5.03 -4.11
N ARG A 598 20.92 -4.35 -4.35
CA ARG A 598 19.69 -4.98 -4.83
C ARG A 598 19.12 -4.16 -5.97
N ASN A 599 18.40 -4.78 -6.89
CA ASN A 599 17.55 -4.02 -7.80
C ASN A 599 16.22 -3.72 -7.11
N ASP A 600 15.85 -2.45 -6.98
CA ASP A 600 14.45 -2.10 -6.85
C ASP A 600 14.12 -0.77 -7.52
N GLU A 601 13.07 -0.77 -8.34
CA GLU A 601 12.53 0.41 -9.02
C GLU A 601 11.76 1.33 -8.04
N THR A 602 11.51 0.90 -6.79
CA THR A 602 10.69 1.66 -5.82
C THR A 602 11.43 2.82 -5.11
N SER A 603 12.76 2.77 -4.98
CA SER A 603 13.51 3.80 -4.26
C SER A 603 13.54 5.17 -4.95
N PRO A 604 13.62 5.27 -6.30
CA PRO A 604 13.35 6.52 -7.01
C PRO A 604 11.95 7.10 -6.74
N GLU A 605 10.94 6.24 -6.65
CA GLU A 605 9.56 6.64 -6.33
C GLU A 605 9.49 7.21 -4.91
N ARG A 606 10.18 6.56 -3.96
CA ARG A 606 10.29 7.05 -2.57
C ARG A 606 11.04 8.37 -2.48
N LEU A 607 12.08 8.58 -3.27
CA LEU A 607 12.78 9.87 -3.34
C LEU A 607 11.82 10.97 -3.81
N LEU A 608 11.09 10.74 -4.91
CA LEU A 608 10.09 11.68 -5.43
C LEU A 608 9.03 12.02 -4.37
N PHE A 609 8.51 10.99 -3.69
CA PHE A 609 7.51 11.18 -2.65
C PHE A 609 8.08 11.94 -1.44
N TYR A 610 9.19 11.49 -0.88
CA TYR A 610 9.71 12.02 0.38
C TYR A 610 10.46 13.34 0.24
N GLU A 611 11.24 13.55 -0.81
CA GLU A 611 11.99 14.80 -0.96
C GLU A 611 11.21 15.89 -1.69
N TYR A 612 10.29 15.49 -2.56
CA TYR A 612 9.61 16.40 -3.48
C TYR A 612 8.08 16.42 -3.33
N GLY A 613 7.49 15.49 -2.56
CA GLY A 613 6.05 15.41 -2.39
C GLY A 613 5.30 14.95 -3.64
N LEU A 614 5.99 14.29 -4.59
CA LEU A 614 5.41 13.83 -5.84
C LEU A 614 4.96 12.37 -5.68
N ASP A 615 3.65 12.11 -5.75
CA ASP A 615 3.10 10.75 -5.73
C ASP A 615 2.88 10.24 -7.15
N LEU A 616 3.37 9.03 -7.46
CA LEU A 616 3.25 8.46 -8.80
C LEU A 616 1.79 8.20 -9.25
N SER A 617 0.85 8.16 -8.30
CA SER A 617 -0.57 8.03 -8.59
C SER A 617 -1.19 9.29 -9.21
N ASP A 618 -0.54 10.45 -9.10
CA ASP A 618 -0.92 11.69 -9.78
C ASP A 618 -0.60 11.65 -11.29
N TYR A 619 0.24 10.70 -11.72
CA TYR A 619 0.69 10.55 -13.10
C TYR A 619 0.07 9.33 -13.79
N LYS A 620 -1.14 8.94 -13.37
CA LYS A 620 -1.93 7.85 -13.99
C LYS A 620 -2.06 8.09 -15.50
N GLY A 621 -1.75 7.06 -16.28
CA GLY A 621 -1.72 7.13 -17.75
C GLY A 621 -0.34 7.46 -18.35
N GLN A 622 0.63 7.90 -17.55
CA GLN A 622 2.00 8.19 -17.99
C GLN A 622 3.03 7.12 -17.56
N THR A 623 2.57 6.00 -16.97
CA THR A 623 3.43 4.95 -16.40
C THR A 623 4.45 4.40 -17.39
N ARG A 624 4.08 4.29 -18.67
CA ARG A 624 4.99 3.82 -19.71
C ARG A 624 6.11 4.85 -19.97
N GLN A 625 5.75 6.12 -20.13
CA GLN A 625 6.66 7.22 -20.40
C GLN A 625 7.62 7.43 -19.24
N ILE A 626 7.13 7.37 -18.00
CA ILE A 626 7.97 7.45 -16.78
C ILE A 626 8.96 6.29 -16.72
N ARG A 627 8.52 5.05 -16.97
CA ARG A 627 9.42 3.89 -17.04
C ARG A 627 10.46 4.02 -18.15
N GLU A 628 10.07 4.53 -19.31
CA GLU A 628 10.99 4.79 -20.43
C GLU A 628 11.96 5.93 -20.10
N PHE A 629 11.54 6.95 -19.35
CA PHE A 629 12.39 8.04 -18.86
C PHE A 629 13.46 7.54 -17.89
N PHE A 630 13.09 6.75 -16.89
CA PHE A 630 14.06 6.12 -15.98
C PHE A 630 15.02 5.15 -16.68
N ARG A 631 14.60 4.57 -17.81
CA ARG A 631 15.44 3.70 -18.66
C ARG A 631 16.27 4.47 -19.69
N ASP A 632 16.25 5.80 -19.63
CA ASP A 632 16.93 6.71 -20.57
C ASP A 632 16.53 6.50 -22.03
N ARG A 633 15.28 6.09 -22.27
CA ARG A 633 14.70 5.86 -23.61
C ARG A 633 13.81 7.01 -24.09
N THR A 634 13.29 7.79 -23.16
CA THR A 634 12.43 8.94 -23.43
C THR A 634 13.00 10.15 -22.68
N PRO A 635 13.36 11.25 -23.36
CA PRO A 635 13.82 12.47 -22.68
C PRO A 635 12.65 13.13 -21.93
N PHE A 636 12.96 13.89 -20.87
CA PHE A 636 11.95 14.54 -20.02
C PHE A 636 10.88 15.29 -20.83
N ASP A 637 11.29 16.06 -21.83
CA ASP A 637 10.41 16.90 -22.67
C ASP A 637 9.34 16.09 -23.45
N ARG A 638 9.53 14.78 -23.59
CA ARG A 638 8.62 13.86 -24.29
C ARG A 638 7.78 13.01 -23.34
N THR A 639 7.94 13.19 -22.03
CA THR A 639 7.20 12.43 -21.02
C THR A 639 5.81 13.01 -20.75
N GLY A 640 5.63 14.32 -20.94
CA GLY A 640 4.43 15.04 -20.50
C GLY A 640 4.44 15.41 -19.01
N LEU A 641 5.56 15.18 -18.31
CA LEU A 641 5.75 15.56 -16.92
C LEU A 641 5.85 17.09 -16.76
N PRO A 642 5.34 17.69 -15.67
CA PRO A 642 5.37 19.13 -15.46
C PRO A 642 6.78 19.72 -15.39
N GLU A 643 7.06 20.75 -16.19
CA GLU A 643 8.35 21.43 -16.25
C GLU A 643 8.91 21.88 -14.88
N PRO A 644 8.09 22.41 -13.93
CA PRO A 644 8.58 22.79 -12.60
C PRO A 644 9.20 21.62 -11.80
N GLU A 645 8.84 20.38 -12.14
CA GLU A 645 9.28 19.17 -11.42
C GLU A 645 10.54 18.54 -12.01
N ARG A 646 11.05 19.05 -13.15
CA ARG A 646 12.19 18.47 -13.88
C ARG A 646 13.36 18.09 -12.97
N GLY A 647 13.73 18.99 -12.05
CA GLY A 647 14.84 18.75 -11.12
C GLY A 647 14.64 17.52 -10.21
N ALA A 648 13.41 17.26 -9.77
CA ALA A 648 13.07 16.10 -8.97
C ALA A 648 13.17 14.81 -9.79
N TRP A 649 12.59 14.82 -10.99
CA TRP A 649 12.60 13.69 -11.92
C TRP A 649 14.01 13.32 -12.39
N GLU A 650 14.85 14.30 -12.73
CA GLU A 650 16.24 14.04 -13.12
C GLU A 650 17.07 13.45 -11.97
N LYS A 651 16.87 13.92 -10.73
CA LYS A 651 17.51 13.29 -9.57
C LYS A 651 17.03 11.85 -9.35
N ALA A 652 15.72 11.61 -9.45
CA ALA A 652 15.16 10.26 -9.36
C ALA A 652 15.70 9.35 -10.47
N LYS A 653 15.92 9.88 -11.68
CA LYS A 653 16.53 9.16 -12.80
C LYS A 653 18.00 8.81 -12.56
N VAL A 654 18.79 9.74 -12.02
CA VAL A 654 20.19 9.46 -11.60
C VAL A 654 20.22 8.31 -10.60
N LEU A 655 19.35 8.37 -9.59
CA LEU A 655 19.23 7.32 -8.58
C LEU A 655 18.79 5.98 -9.20
N ALA A 656 17.79 5.99 -10.09
CA ALA A 656 17.32 4.81 -10.81
C ALA A 656 18.43 4.17 -11.66
N ALA A 657 19.26 4.99 -12.33
CA ALA A 657 20.39 4.53 -13.12
C ALA A 657 21.49 3.90 -12.25
N GLU A 658 21.79 4.50 -11.10
CA GLU A 658 22.73 3.95 -10.13
C GLU A 658 22.28 2.56 -9.65
N TYR A 659 20.99 2.41 -9.32
CA TYR A 659 20.43 1.12 -8.92
C TYR A 659 20.43 0.08 -10.03
N ALA A 660 20.01 0.47 -11.24
CA ALA A 660 20.06 -0.42 -12.38
C ALA A 660 21.50 -0.90 -12.65
N ARG A 661 22.51 -0.06 -12.39
CA ARG A 661 23.92 -0.43 -12.47
C ARG A 661 24.31 -1.41 -11.36
N LEU A 662 24.00 -1.10 -10.10
CA LEU A 662 24.31 -1.97 -8.95
C LEU A 662 23.63 -3.34 -9.05
N ALA A 663 22.44 -3.39 -9.61
CA ALA A 663 21.70 -4.63 -9.87
C ALA A 663 22.37 -5.53 -10.92
N LYS A 664 22.88 -4.93 -12.01
CA LYS A 664 23.48 -5.67 -13.12
C LYS A 664 24.95 -6.00 -12.88
N GLN A 665 25.65 -5.10 -12.22
CA GLN A 665 27.06 -5.19 -11.90
C GLN A 665 27.24 -4.77 -10.44
N PRO A 666 26.89 -5.67 -9.51
CA PRO A 666 27.12 -5.43 -8.10
C PRO A 666 28.57 -5.04 -7.88
N ALA A 667 28.79 -3.91 -7.22
CA ALA A 667 30.11 -3.32 -7.08
C ALA A 667 30.68 -3.55 -5.69
N THR A 668 31.99 -3.81 -5.66
CA THR A 668 32.78 -3.72 -4.44
C THR A 668 32.81 -2.27 -3.97
N VAL A 669 32.57 -2.06 -2.69
CA VAL A 669 32.58 -0.75 -2.05
C VAL A 669 33.85 -0.61 -1.21
N ARG A 670 34.43 0.60 -1.18
CA ARG A 670 35.52 0.95 -0.27
C ARG A 670 35.03 1.93 0.77
N LEU A 671 35.19 1.58 2.05
CA LEU A 671 34.82 2.40 3.18
C LEU A 671 36.08 2.77 3.97
N GLN A 672 36.14 3.99 4.49
CA GLN A 672 37.25 4.46 5.28
C GLN A 672 36.79 4.76 6.70
N PHE A 673 37.47 4.18 7.69
CA PHE A 673 37.22 4.41 9.11
C PHE A 673 38.42 5.12 9.73
N PRO A 674 38.22 6.11 10.61
CA PRO A 674 39.32 6.71 11.34
C PRO A 674 39.96 5.70 12.30
N ALA A 675 41.28 5.76 12.44
CA ALA A 675 42.06 4.94 13.35
C ALA A 675 43.11 5.77 14.11
N GLU A 676 43.41 5.31 15.33
CA GLU A 676 44.50 5.84 16.14
C GLU A 676 45.86 5.41 15.56
N PRO A 677 46.93 6.23 15.69
CA PRO A 677 48.27 5.81 15.32
C PRO A 677 48.71 4.57 16.10
N GLY A 678 49.09 3.51 15.40
CA GLY A 678 49.50 2.24 16.02
C GLY A 678 48.36 1.24 16.25
N ALA A 679 47.13 1.58 15.84
CA ALA A 679 46.00 0.67 15.93
C ALA A 679 46.28 -0.66 15.20
N SER A 680 45.61 -1.73 15.63
CA SER A 680 45.73 -3.05 14.99
C SER A 680 44.36 -3.64 14.65
N VAL A 681 44.29 -4.35 13.52
CA VAL A 681 43.08 -5.06 13.05
C VAL A 681 43.20 -6.54 13.39
N SER A 682 42.14 -7.12 13.94
CA SER A 682 42.09 -8.54 14.32
C SER A 682 40.67 -9.10 14.25
N ASP A 683 40.52 -10.41 14.45
CA ASP A 683 39.24 -11.10 14.62
C ASP A 683 38.26 -10.87 13.46
N ALA A 684 38.79 -10.79 12.24
CA ALA A 684 38.02 -10.55 11.04
C ALA A 684 37.21 -11.79 10.64
N VAL A 685 35.91 -11.62 10.49
CA VAL A 685 34.96 -12.65 10.07
C VAL A 685 34.11 -12.15 8.92
N ILE A 686 33.63 -13.07 8.10
CA ILE A 686 32.87 -12.79 6.89
C ILE A 686 31.67 -13.72 6.73
N ILE A 687 30.60 -13.19 6.14
CA ILE A 687 29.53 -13.96 5.50
C ILE A 687 29.54 -13.57 4.04
N ASP A 688 29.68 -14.54 3.15
CA ASP A 688 29.67 -14.39 1.71
C ASP A 688 29.10 -15.65 1.03
N HIS A 689 29.23 -15.74 -0.29
CA HIS A 689 28.72 -16.87 -1.05
C HIS A 689 29.13 -18.25 -0.52
N THR A 690 30.34 -18.38 0.02
CA THR A 690 30.95 -19.66 0.40
C THR A 690 31.09 -19.86 1.91
N ARG A 691 30.90 -18.79 2.70
CA ARG A 691 31.19 -18.75 4.14
C ARG A 691 30.02 -18.19 4.90
N GLY A 692 29.62 -18.86 5.98
CA GLY A 692 28.39 -18.51 6.69
C GLY A 692 27.13 -18.62 5.83
N ASN A 693 27.17 -19.49 4.80
CA ASN A 693 26.08 -19.70 3.86
C ASN A 693 25.71 -21.19 3.77
N PRO A 694 24.80 -21.66 4.65
CA PRO A 694 24.37 -23.06 4.68
C PRO A 694 23.84 -23.59 3.34
N ALA A 695 23.20 -22.73 2.54
CA ALA A 695 22.66 -23.11 1.23
C ALA A 695 23.77 -23.51 0.24
N TYR A 696 24.96 -22.89 0.32
CA TYR A 696 26.13 -23.28 -0.46
C TYR A 696 26.59 -24.70 -0.09
N GLY A 697 26.76 -24.96 1.21
CA GLY A 697 27.13 -26.28 1.71
C GLY A 697 26.07 -27.35 1.38
N TYR A 698 24.79 -27.02 1.53
CA TYR A 698 23.69 -27.96 1.26
C TYR A 698 23.65 -28.45 -0.20
N GLY A 699 24.04 -27.58 -1.14
CA GLY A 699 24.09 -27.90 -2.57
C GLY A 699 25.11 -28.98 -2.95
N ASP A 700 26.10 -29.25 -2.09
CA ASP A 700 27.08 -30.31 -2.25
C ASP A 700 26.77 -31.49 -1.31
N PRO A 701 26.37 -32.67 -1.84
CA PRO A 701 26.10 -33.88 -1.06
C PRO A 701 27.26 -34.35 -0.17
N GLU A 702 28.50 -34.01 -0.52
CA GLU A 702 29.70 -34.43 0.21
C GLU A 702 30.16 -33.39 1.25
N SER A 703 29.49 -32.23 1.32
CA SER A 703 29.89 -31.20 2.28
C SER A 703 29.61 -31.62 3.72
N SER A 704 30.48 -31.17 4.63
CA SER A 704 30.32 -31.43 6.06
C SER A 704 29.02 -30.87 6.61
N PHE A 705 28.54 -29.75 6.05
CA PHE A 705 27.27 -29.17 6.44
C PHE A 705 26.10 -30.05 6.01
N ARG A 706 26.13 -30.55 4.77
CA ARG A 706 25.09 -31.44 4.26
C ARG A 706 25.01 -32.73 5.09
N MET A 707 26.15 -33.31 5.44
CA MET A 707 26.21 -34.46 6.35
C MET A 707 25.63 -34.17 7.74
N ALA A 708 25.90 -32.98 8.31
CA ALA A 708 25.35 -32.57 9.60
C ALA A 708 23.82 -32.38 9.54
N PHE A 709 23.33 -31.78 8.46
CA PHE A 709 21.90 -31.60 8.18
C PHE A 709 21.19 -32.95 8.01
N ASP A 710 21.71 -33.84 7.18
CA ASP A 710 21.15 -35.18 6.96
C ASP A 710 21.16 -36.02 8.25
N ALA A 711 22.20 -35.88 9.09
CA ALA A 711 22.26 -36.54 10.40
C ALA A 711 21.20 -36.02 11.38
N TYR A 712 20.89 -34.73 11.35
CA TYR A 712 19.79 -34.15 12.12
C TYR A 712 18.42 -34.59 11.58
N GLN A 713 18.24 -34.68 10.27
CA GLN A 713 17.00 -35.20 9.70
C GLN A 713 16.76 -36.68 10.06
N ALA A 714 17.82 -37.49 10.11
CA ALA A 714 17.74 -38.89 10.53
C ALA A 714 17.46 -39.07 12.03
N ASP A 715 17.97 -38.15 12.86
CA ASP A 715 17.78 -38.12 14.31
C ASP A 715 17.61 -36.66 14.80
N PRO A 716 16.37 -36.14 14.88
CA PRO A 716 16.09 -34.75 15.26
C PRO A 716 16.23 -34.50 16.77
N SER A 717 17.31 -35.01 17.37
CA SER A 717 17.65 -34.78 18.76
C SER A 717 18.23 -33.37 18.95
N ALA A 718 18.03 -32.80 20.15
CA ALA A 718 18.56 -31.48 20.50
C ALA A 718 20.09 -31.37 20.30
N THR A 719 20.82 -32.49 20.49
CA THR A 719 22.26 -32.56 20.24
C THR A 719 22.59 -32.43 18.75
N LYS A 720 21.87 -33.13 17.86
CA LYS A 720 22.08 -33.03 16.42
C LYS A 720 21.70 -31.66 15.87
N LEU A 721 20.60 -31.11 16.37
CA LEU A 721 20.20 -29.73 16.08
C LEU A 721 21.31 -28.74 16.47
N ALA A 722 21.81 -28.81 17.70
CA ALA A 722 22.90 -27.94 18.16
C ALA A 722 24.17 -28.09 17.28
N GLN A 723 24.56 -29.33 16.95
CA GLN A 723 25.70 -29.60 16.05
C GLN A 723 25.54 -28.92 14.68
N MET A 724 24.33 -28.98 14.10
CA MET A 724 24.03 -28.32 12.83
C MET A 724 24.07 -26.80 12.95
N LEU A 725 23.48 -26.22 14.01
CA LEU A 725 23.42 -24.77 14.21
C LEU A 725 24.77 -24.14 14.59
N ASP A 726 25.69 -24.93 15.18
CA ASP A 726 27.06 -24.49 15.52
C ASP A 726 28.08 -24.80 14.42
N HIS A 727 27.66 -25.40 13.31
CA HIS A 727 28.52 -25.68 12.18
C HIS A 727 29.12 -24.36 11.61
N PRO A 728 30.39 -24.34 11.14
CA PRO A 728 31.01 -23.14 10.56
C PRO A 728 30.16 -22.44 9.49
N GLN A 729 29.55 -23.20 8.57
CA GLN A 729 28.63 -22.65 7.56
C GLN A 729 27.38 -21.97 8.12
N ALA A 730 27.01 -22.18 9.39
CA ALA A 730 25.86 -21.54 10.05
C ALA A 730 26.25 -20.31 10.87
N GLN A 731 27.47 -19.79 10.71
CA GLN A 731 27.99 -18.60 11.39
C GLN A 731 28.97 -17.83 10.50
N ALA A 732 29.26 -16.58 10.86
CA ALA A 732 30.32 -15.84 10.20
C ALA A 732 31.68 -16.53 10.43
N GLU A 733 32.46 -16.71 9.36
CA GLU A 733 33.69 -17.49 9.41
C GLU A 733 34.93 -16.58 9.41
N PRO A 734 36.01 -16.94 10.13
CA PRO A 734 37.27 -16.23 10.02
C PRO A 734 37.82 -16.20 8.59
N PHE A 735 38.49 -15.11 8.21
CA PHE A 735 39.14 -15.01 6.91
C PHE A 735 40.43 -14.19 6.94
N ASP A 736 41.28 -14.39 5.94
CA ASP A 736 42.43 -13.51 5.69
C ASP A 736 41.94 -12.15 5.19
N ALA A 737 41.97 -11.17 6.10
CA ALA A 737 41.52 -9.81 5.83
C ALA A 737 42.56 -8.94 5.14
N SER A 738 43.80 -9.40 4.90
CA SER A 738 44.88 -8.56 4.37
C SER A 738 44.56 -7.90 3.02
N GLY A 739 43.77 -8.57 2.17
CA GLY A 739 43.28 -8.05 0.90
C GLY A 739 42.04 -7.14 1.01
N SER A 740 41.28 -7.25 2.09
CA SER A 740 40.00 -6.56 2.28
C SER A 740 40.06 -5.42 3.30
N ILE A 741 40.98 -5.45 4.25
CA ILE A 741 41.11 -4.47 5.33
C ILE A 741 42.56 -4.02 5.38
N GLN A 742 42.80 -2.76 5.04
CA GLN A 742 44.13 -2.17 4.99
C GLN A 742 44.24 -1.03 5.98
N LEU A 743 45.25 -1.08 6.85
CA LEU A 743 45.56 -0.01 7.78
C LEU A 743 46.60 0.94 7.16
N GLY A 744 46.20 2.18 6.91
CA GLY A 744 47.02 3.25 6.36
C GLY A 744 47.16 4.42 7.34
N GLY A 745 48.11 4.35 8.27
CA GLY A 745 48.38 5.42 9.23
C GLY A 745 47.20 5.65 10.20
N LYS A 746 46.36 6.64 9.91
CA LYS A 746 45.17 7.02 10.70
C LYS A 746 43.84 6.59 10.07
N VAL A 747 43.89 5.73 9.05
CA VAL A 747 42.72 5.30 8.29
C VAL A 747 42.73 3.79 8.12
N ILE A 748 41.57 3.16 8.27
CA ILE A 748 41.32 1.76 7.90
C ILE A 748 40.48 1.80 6.64
N GLU A 749 41.01 1.27 5.54
CA GLU A 749 40.27 1.06 4.30
C GLU A 749 39.69 -0.35 4.28
N VAL A 750 38.38 -0.46 4.10
CA VAL A 750 37.64 -1.72 4.03
C VAL A 750 37.03 -1.87 2.64
N THR A 751 37.48 -2.88 1.91
CA THR A 751 36.98 -3.29 0.60
C THR A 751 35.97 -4.42 0.77
N ILE A 752 34.70 -4.13 0.54
CA ILE A 752 33.58 -5.06 0.75
C ILE A 752 32.91 -5.45 -0.57
N PRO A 753 32.97 -6.73 -0.99
CA PRO A 753 32.26 -7.20 -2.17
C PRO A 753 30.73 -7.10 -2.02
N PRO A 754 29.98 -7.26 -3.12
CA PRO A 754 28.53 -7.45 -3.10
C PRO A 754 28.08 -8.59 -2.18
N HIS A 755 26.88 -8.46 -1.61
CA HIS A 755 26.21 -9.49 -0.81
C HIS A 755 27.09 -10.08 0.30
N THR A 756 27.90 -9.21 0.90
CA THR A 756 28.89 -9.59 1.90
C THR A 756 28.62 -8.86 3.19
N VAL A 757 28.87 -9.54 4.31
CA VAL A 757 28.92 -8.95 5.65
C VAL A 757 30.29 -9.22 6.25
N ILE A 758 30.98 -8.19 6.72
CA ILE A 758 32.30 -8.30 7.38
C ILE A 758 32.20 -7.67 8.76
N ALA A 759 32.78 -8.34 9.77
CA ALA A 759 33.06 -7.72 11.05
C ALA A 759 34.51 -7.93 11.48
N PHE A 760 35.10 -6.95 12.14
CA PHE A 760 36.49 -6.99 12.61
C PHE A 760 36.68 -6.12 13.84
N SER A 761 37.76 -6.37 14.58
CA SER A 761 38.13 -5.58 15.76
C SER A 761 39.28 -4.66 15.45
N VAL A 762 39.22 -3.45 16.00
CA VAL A 762 40.27 -2.44 15.97
C VAL A 762 40.68 -2.17 17.40
N ARG A 763 41.95 -2.44 17.73
CA ARG A 763 42.51 -2.13 19.04
C ARG A 763 43.35 -0.87 18.92
N PRO A 764 43.17 0.14 19.79
CA PRO A 764 43.91 1.39 19.76
C PRO A 764 45.40 1.22 20.04
#